data_AF-A0A497MZB8-F1
#
_entry.id   AF-A0A497MZB8-F1
#
_cell.length_a   1.000
_cell.length_b   1.000
_cell.length_c   1.000
_cell.angle_alpha   90.00
_cell.angle_beta   90.00
_cell.angle_gamma   90.00
#
_symmetry.space_group_name_H-M   'P 1'
#
loop_
_entity.id
_entity.type
_entity.pdbx_description
1 polymer ?
#
loop_
_entity_poly.entity_id
_entity_poly.type
_entity_poly.pdbx_seq_one_letter_code
_entity_poly.pdbx_strand_id
1 'polypeptide(L)'
;LLSTFFVLLVLPQPPILGQEDVTIEGVVKEYSTGNPIPHAKILILRCYYLHPWERYGIKCEKVFNGDVDSDGYFHLELPRWEEYIIYAYYNDSMTPGFDYVPSMKSVKAIKDYNLTFELWDGASIFLEGEAFFVETTETPQSSYSVLDPSSGEVIQQGEYTFHYGEESSHYQIPGVGPKHIIVPADTLFKVKVDSTVEVEEESLRHSFFIDKPGHFVLEKGERIHIDLREYTLPSCLSVVKAEASEIGLMINETEKKGFYLAVERQRYATITPLILEAENYYRQGDYEACFTRLREAYTEVSNLRNWIKSMHRESLKSVFLLIPFLAFTATTTSYLLFEEKIKKIGGATVFYALFLVALYLSYPGSRLVEASLFLVASLLSLLTVLGLSAWVPGVLKGREVRGRVPLRNIIVPVFSIAKRNLRRRRLRSTLTFITIMILVSSFIALTSFTTGFGLTFNKVSGYLPSTGVLVRAPKPFEPMLTPDESGEYFTGPEPEDVYWFPPLDDSIIRWFEERPDTILVAPKYENLPHYDTLEHDGPPMAYFGDGRIFGIIGIVPSAEVLLWNETIVKGRFLRDGDENGVLISAKLGKRLNAKVGESLTFRILGETMRLEIIGIFDDTRFKKLRDLDGNSPIPWKLISVDDDVYLTPCSPKEILVISWKTAKEIPGMFLSRLDIVCEEGKDLGEYAKMLALNKGFRAWVSTEDGVYLAQLASYFEWKGLFIAVPWGIVVLNVVVTMLGALYERRREIKIYSAIGMNPSHIAGALLVEAAMIGVLGGGLGYLLGLGWYKAMSLLALGLQVKQKVSVLWVLAAIAVSMAAVLTGGFMALKGSVVITPSLKRRWKIEASTIEPLELTLPVRVTEAEVEGFVKYVMERLRYRMEDLDYVTRWIRETSEETEEASMRTIKFFYQPVSPLSSTFSLTSNKVILRKEKDREIYTVKLKTQGVGAQRAASLIRQIIMEWSINRVKL
;
A
#
# COMPACT_ATOMS: atom_id res chain seq x y z
N LEU A 1 -1.16 -4.91 -43.50
CA LEU A 1 -0.14 -4.22 -42.69
C LEU A 1 1.31 -4.49 -43.17
N LEU A 2 1.61 -5.61 -43.86
CA LEU A 2 2.92 -5.81 -44.50
C LEU A 2 3.04 -5.31 -45.96
N SER A 3 1.93 -4.99 -46.63
CA SER A 3 1.94 -4.49 -48.03
C SER A 3 2.04 -2.97 -48.16
N THR A 4 1.86 -2.22 -47.08
CA THR A 4 1.98 -0.75 -47.04
C THR A 4 3.38 -0.27 -46.63
N PHE A 5 4.26 -1.16 -46.16
CA PHE A 5 5.61 -0.80 -45.71
C PHE A 5 6.64 -0.75 -46.85
N PHE A 6 6.37 -1.41 -47.98
CA PHE A 6 7.34 -1.51 -49.08
C PHE A 6 7.30 -0.35 -50.09
N VAL A 7 6.25 0.48 -50.06
CA VAL A 7 6.10 1.62 -50.99
C VAL A 7 6.76 2.91 -50.46
N LEU A 8 7.16 2.94 -49.19
CA LEU A 8 7.87 4.08 -48.59
C LEU A 8 9.40 4.00 -48.67
N LEU A 9 9.95 2.87 -49.16
CA LEU A 9 11.40 2.64 -49.28
C LEU A 9 11.98 2.98 -50.67
N VAL A 10 11.15 3.41 -51.63
CA VAL A 10 11.57 3.72 -53.03
C VAL A 10 11.03 5.08 -53.49
N LEU A 11 11.01 6.06 -52.59
CA LEU A 11 10.99 7.45 -53.02
C LEU A 11 12.43 7.97 -53.02
N PRO A 12 12.90 8.59 -54.12
CA PRO A 12 14.20 9.23 -54.12
C PRO A 12 14.19 10.25 -52.98
N GLN A 13 15.21 10.20 -52.11
CA GLN A 13 15.45 11.32 -51.21
C GLN A 13 15.49 12.60 -52.07
N PRO A 14 14.82 13.68 -51.64
CA PRO A 14 14.95 14.94 -52.36
C PRO A 14 16.46 15.23 -52.48
N PRO A 15 16.91 15.76 -53.61
CA PRO A 15 18.30 16.16 -53.72
C PRO A 15 18.60 17.07 -52.53
N ILE A 16 19.73 16.84 -51.86
CA ILE A 16 20.35 17.82 -50.99
C ILE A 16 20.65 18.99 -51.92
N LEU A 17 19.69 19.91 -52.08
CA LEU A 17 19.93 21.22 -52.62
C LEU A 17 21.03 21.79 -51.73
N GLY A 18 22.14 22.22 -52.34
CA GLY A 18 23.11 23.03 -51.63
C GLY A 18 22.34 24.13 -50.92
N GLN A 19 22.38 24.13 -49.60
CA GLN A 19 21.75 25.16 -48.79
C GLN A 19 22.47 26.45 -49.16
N GLU A 20 21.82 27.29 -49.96
CA GLU A 20 22.22 28.69 -50.02
C GLU A 20 21.96 29.24 -48.63
N ASP A 21 23.01 29.64 -47.93
CA ASP A 21 22.87 30.29 -46.63
C ASP A 21 22.24 31.67 -46.79
N VAL A 22 21.39 32.04 -45.84
CA VAL A 22 20.83 33.38 -45.72
C VAL A 22 21.74 34.18 -44.82
N THR A 23 22.15 35.34 -45.29
CA THR A 23 22.94 36.29 -44.52
C THR A 23 22.03 37.16 -43.65
N ILE A 24 22.28 37.11 -42.34
CA ILE A 24 21.67 37.99 -41.35
C ILE A 24 22.75 38.90 -40.78
N GLU A 25 22.63 40.18 -41.08
CA GLU A 25 23.50 41.22 -40.54
C GLU A 25 22.73 42.12 -39.60
N GLY A 26 23.42 42.81 -38.71
CA GLY A 26 22.72 43.67 -37.79
C GLY A 26 23.62 44.35 -36.79
N VAL A 27 23.00 45.08 -35.87
CA VAL A 27 23.70 45.83 -34.82
C VAL A 27 22.97 45.68 -33.49
N VAL A 28 23.73 45.49 -32.42
CA VAL A 28 23.23 45.47 -31.04
C VAL A 28 23.53 46.82 -30.40
N LYS A 29 22.49 47.50 -29.91
CA LYS A 29 22.57 48.85 -29.35
C LYS A 29 21.89 48.94 -27.99
N GLU A 30 22.35 49.88 -27.19
CA GLU A 30 21.70 50.27 -25.94
C GLU A 30 20.45 51.11 -26.23
N TYR A 31 19.34 50.81 -25.56
CA TYR A 31 18.07 51.51 -25.77
C TYR A 31 18.10 52.96 -25.30
N SER A 32 18.74 53.24 -24.16
CA SER A 32 18.76 54.57 -23.54
C SER A 32 19.66 55.56 -24.28
N THR A 33 20.82 55.11 -24.77
CA THR A 33 21.82 55.99 -25.42
C THR A 33 21.90 55.84 -26.94
N GLY A 34 21.41 54.73 -27.50
CA GLY A 34 21.53 54.39 -28.93
C GLY A 34 22.94 53.97 -29.36
N ASN A 35 23.89 53.87 -28.42
CA ASN A 35 25.26 53.46 -28.69
C ASN A 35 25.35 51.95 -28.97
N PRO A 36 26.23 51.51 -29.89
CA PRO A 36 26.50 50.08 -30.07
C PRO A 36 27.10 49.47 -28.81
N ILE A 37 26.69 48.23 -28.50
CA ILE A 37 27.22 47.47 -27.35
C ILE A 37 28.32 46.52 -27.88
N PRO A 38 29.61 46.83 -27.66
CA PRO A 38 30.70 45.97 -28.11
C PRO A 38 30.71 44.65 -27.32
N HIS A 39 31.10 43.56 -27.98
CA HIS A 39 31.21 42.23 -27.36
C HIS A 39 29.90 41.63 -26.82
N ALA A 40 28.74 42.14 -27.26
CA ALA A 40 27.47 41.44 -27.07
C ALA A 40 27.52 40.04 -27.70
N LYS A 41 26.63 39.15 -27.26
CA LYS A 41 26.54 37.78 -27.74
C LYS A 41 25.21 37.53 -28.42
N ILE A 42 25.23 36.65 -29.41
CA ILE A 42 24.05 36.20 -30.12
C ILE A 42 23.86 34.71 -29.95
N LEU A 43 22.71 34.34 -29.40
CA LEU A 43 22.27 32.97 -29.27
C LEU A 43 21.21 32.68 -30.32
N ILE A 44 21.42 31.61 -31.10
CA ILE A 44 20.51 31.21 -32.18
C ILE A 44 19.90 29.86 -31.86
N LEU A 45 18.57 29.83 -31.86
CA LEU A 45 17.78 28.62 -31.68
C LEU A 45 17.04 28.31 -32.98
N ARG A 46 17.22 27.09 -33.48
CA ARG A 46 16.48 26.57 -34.64
C ARG A 46 15.24 25.86 -34.15
N CYS A 47 14.08 26.32 -34.61
CA CYS A 47 12.80 25.76 -34.20
C CYS A 47 12.20 24.91 -35.31
N TYR A 48 11.78 23.69 -34.97
CA TYR A 48 11.16 22.76 -35.91
C TYR A 48 9.94 22.05 -35.29
N TYR A 49 9.01 21.64 -36.14
CA TYR A 49 7.81 20.91 -35.75
C TYR A 49 8.10 19.40 -35.73
N LEU A 50 7.83 18.75 -34.60
CA LEU A 50 7.83 17.30 -34.47
C LEU A 50 6.54 16.75 -35.09
N HIS A 51 6.63 16.27 -36.33
CA HIS A 51 5.57 15.60 -37.10
C HIS A 51 4.25 16.38 -37.35
N PRO A 52 3.56 16.14 -38.50
CA PRO A 52 2.31 16.87 -38.83
C PRO A 52 1.09 16.58 -37.93
N TRP A 53 1.19 15.59 -37.03
CA TRP A 53 0.04 15.04 -36.28
C TRP A 53 0.08 15.39 -34.78
N GLU A 54 1.22 15.85 -34.26
CA GLU A 54 1.33 16.36 -32.88
C GLU A 54 1.06 17.86 -32.88
N ARG A 55 -0.10 18.24 -32.34
CA ARG A 55 -0.58 19.64 -32.35
C ARG A 55 0.04 20.51 -31.24
N TYR A 56 1.02 20.01 -30.50
CA TYR A 56 1.63 20.68 -29.35
C TYR A 56 3.13 20.41 -29.31
N GLY A 57 3.94 21.46 -29.55
CA GLY A 57 5.38 21.45 -29.30
C GLY A 57 6.23 21.93 -30.47
N ILE A 58 6.58 23.22 -30.48
CA ILE A 58 7.71 23.71 -31.26
C ILE A 58 8.96 23.37 -30.44
N LYS A 59 9.86 22.53 -30.97
CA LYS A 59 11.12 22.22 -30.30
C LYS A 59 12.21 23.11 -30.90
N CYS A 60 12.92 23.83 -30.05
CA CYS A 60 14.01 24.71 -30.47
C CYS A 60 15.35 24.16 -29.98
N GLU A 61 16.25 23.89 -30.91
CA GLU A 61 17.60 23.38 -30.66
C GLU A 61 18.61 24.53 -30.76
N LYS A 62 19.60 24.57 -29.86
CA LYS A 62 20.67 25.54 -29.90
C LYS A 62 21.64 25.20 -31.05
N VAL A 63 21.74 26.08 -32.04
CA VAL A 63 22.54 25.84 -33.25
C VAL A 63 23.88 26.57 -33.21
N PHE A 64 23.90 27.80 -32.69
CA PHE A 64 25.09 28.64 -32.79
C PHE A 64 25.18 29.69 -31.68
N ASN A 65 26.42 30.09 -31.33
CA ASN A 65 26.74 31.21 -30.46
C ASN A 65 27.69 32.13 -31.24
N GLY A 66 27.20 33.28 -31.69
CA GLY A 66 27.99 34.27 -32.44
C GLY A 66 28.43 35.40 -31.51
N ASP A 67 29.64 35.92 -31.74
CA ASP A 67 30.14 37.10 -31.03
C ASP A 67 29.91 38.36 -31.87
N VAL A 68 29.49 39.44 -31.22
CA VAL A 68 29.37 40.77 -31.83
C VAL A 68 30.74 41.44 -31.83
N ASP A 69 31.07 42.13 -32.92
CA ASP A 69 32.35 42.80 -33.08
C ASP A 69 32.52 44.03 -32.16
N SER A 70 33.69 44.68 -32.22
CA SER A 70 34.02 45.85 -31.41
C SER A 70 33.18 47.10 -31.74
N ASP A 71 32.49 47.11 -32.87
CA ASP A 71 31.63 48.22 -33.32
C ASP A 71 30.13 47.90 -33.10
N GLY A 72 29.81 46.77 -32.45
CA GLY A 72 28.45 46.35 -32.12
C GLY A 72 27.70 45.64 -33.26
N TYR A 73 28.39 45.31 -34.36
CA TYR A 73 27.81 44.63 -35.52
C TYR A 73 28.00 43.12 -35.46
N PHE A 74 27.08 42.40 -36.07
CA PHE A 74 27.15 40.96 -36.21
C PHE A 74 26.81 40.53 -37.63
N HIS A 75 27.37 39.39 -38.01
CA HIS A 75 27.17 38.76 -39.30
C HIS A 75 26.99 37.26 -39.08
N LEU A 76 25.89 36.70 -39.60
CA LEU A 76 25.49 35.32 -39.40
C LEU A 76 25.06 34.71 -40.74
N GLU A 77 25.55 33.51 -41.03
CA GLU A 77 25.12 32.69 -42.17
C GLU A 77 24.26 31.55 -41.62
N LEU A 78 22.99 31.52 -42.00
CA LEU A 78 22.03 30.51 -41.52
C LEU A 78 21.38 29.73 -42.67
N PRO A 79 21.19 28.41 -42.51
CA PRO A 79 20.50 27.61 -43.51
C PRO A 79 19.10 28.14 -43.87
N ARG A 80 18.84 28.26 -45.17
CA ARG A 80 17.57 28.76 -45.73
C ARG A 80 16.40 27.79 -45.51
N TRP A 81 15.18 28.34 -45.44
CA TRP A 81 13.89 27.66 -45.26
C TRP A 81 13.58 27.17 -43.84
N GLU A 82 14.31 27.68 -42.85
CA GLU A 82 14.10 27.34 -41.44
C GLU A 82 13.65 28.56 -40.63
N GLU A 83 13.10 28.28 -39.45
CA GLU A 83 12.64 29.29 -38.50
C GLU A 83 13.61 29.36 -37.33
N TYR A 84 14.17 30.56 -37.12
CA TYR A 84 15.17 30.82 -36.09
C TYR A 84 14.65 31.85 -35.09
N ILE A 85 14.93 31.60 -33.82
CA ILE A 85 14.82 32.58 -32.75
C ILE A 85 16.23 33.08 -32.46
N ILE A 86 16.43 34.39 -32.56
CA ILE A 86 17.72 35.05 -32.34
C ILE A 86 17.62 35.91 -31.08
N TYR A 87 18.44 35.62 -30.09
CA TYR A 87 18.60 36.40 -28.87
C TYR A 87 19.89 37.21 -28.93
N ALA A 88 19.82 38.52 -28.69
CA ALA A 88 20.97 39.35 -28.38
C ALA A 88 21.02 39.60 -26.87
N TYR A 89 22.17 39.36 -26.25
CA TYR A 89 22.37 39.58 -24.81
C TYR A 89 23.80 40.02 -24.52
N TYR A 90 23.97 40.82 -23.48
CA TYR A 90 25.27 41.19 -22.94
C TYR A 90 25.18 41.20 -21.42
N ASN A 91 26.22 40.69 -20.77
CA ASN A 91 26.35 40.72 -19.33
C ASN A 91 27.82 41.01 -19.00
N ASP A 92 28.08 42.05 -18.20
CA ASP A 92 29.43 42.30 -17.72
C ASP A 92 29.76 41.25 -16.65
N SER A 93 30.94 40.65 -16.73
CA SER A 93 31.41 39.72 -15.70
C SER A 93 31.79 40.40 -14.39
N MET A 94 31.95 41.74 -14.41
CA MET A 94 32.33 42.55 -13.25
C MET A 94 31.13 42.99 -12.40
N THR A 95 29.92 42.92 -12.94
CA THR A 95 28.67 43.28 -12.26
C THR A 95 28.03 42.02 -11.64
N PRO A 96 27.35 42.18 -10.49
CA PRO A 96 26.83 41.03 -9.77
C PRO A 96 25.55 40.44 -10.39
N GLY A 97 24.78 41.22 -11.17
CA GLY A 97 23.58 40.81 -11.90
C GLY A 97 23.66 41.13 -13.40
N PHE A 98 22.62 40.78 -14.17
CA PHE A 98 22.53 41.08 -15.60
C PHE A 98 22.36 42.58 -15.85
N ASP A 99 23.32 43.19 -16.53
CA ASP A 99 23.27 44.64 -16.84
C ASP A 99 22.27 45.02 -17.92
N TYR A 100 21.87 44.06 -18.75
CA TYR A 100 20.96 44.30 -19.87
C TYR A 100 19.90 43.21 -19.98
N VAL A 101 18.67 43.63 -20.27
CA VAL A 101 17.59 42.71 -20.65
C VAL A 101 17.86 42.19 -22.07
N PRO A 102 17.84 40.86 -22.29
CA PRO A 102 17.98 40.26 -23.61
C PRO A 102 16.88 40.74 -24.58
N SER A 103 17.22 40.88 -25.85
CA SER A 103 16.26 41.17 -26.91
C SER A 103 16.10 39.97 -27.83
N MET A 104 14.85 39.66 -28.22
CA MET A 104 14.49 38.50 -29.03
C MET A 104 13.84 38.95 -30.33
N LYS A 105 14.16 38.25 -31.43
CA LYS A 105 13.45 38.34 -32.71
C LYS A 105 13.31 36.96 -33.36
N SER A 106 12.13 36.66 -33.89
CA SER A 106 11.86 35.48 -34.71
C SER A 106 12.05 35.79 -36.19
N VAL A 107 12.80 34.94 -36.89
CA VAL A 107 13.14 35.14 -38.31
C VAL A 107 12.95 33.83 -39.07
N LYS A 108 12.21 33.90 -40.18
CA LYS A 108 12.16 32.84 -41.18
C LYS A 108 13.21 33.10 -42.25
N ALA A 109 14.22 32.24 -42.35
CA ALA A 109 15.35 32.40 -43.27
C ALA A 109 14.93 32.20 -44.74
N ILE A 110 14.21 33.15 -45.32
CA ILE A 110 13.70 33.11 -46.71
C ILE A 110 14.49 34.09 -47.60
N LYS A 111 15.04 35.15 -47.02
CA LYS A 111 15.80 36.25 -47.65
C LYS A 111 16.82 36.81 -46.64
N ASP A 112 17.77 37.61 -47.09
CA ASP A 112 18.69 38.32 -46.19
C ASP A 112 17.94 39.31 -45.29
N TYR A 113 18.38 39.42 -44.03
CA TYR A 113 17.80 40.30 -43.02
C TYR A 113 18.85 41.26 -42.46
N ASN A 114 18.44 42.52 -42.24
CA ASN A 114 19.19 43.48 -41.43
C ASN A 114 18.42 43.73 -40.12
N LEU A 115 18.96 43.30 -38.98
CA LEU A 115 18.27 43.31 -37.68
C LEU A 115 18.97 44.22 -36.68
N THR A 116 18.24 45.18 -36.14
CA THR A 116 18.70 45.96 -34.98
C THR A 116 18.15 45.35 -33.69
N PHE A 117 19.01 45.04 -32.71
CA PHE A 117 18.59 44.65 -31.37
C PHE A 117 18.84 45.79 -30.40
N GLU A 118 17.81 46.18 -29.65
CA GLU A 118 17.90 47.21 -28.61
C GLU A 118 17.82 46.53 -27.25
N LEU A 119 18.86 46.68 -26.44
CA LEU A 119 18.93 46.13 -25.08
C LEU A 119 18.57 47.22 -24.06
N TRP A 120 17.62 46.91 -23.18
CA TRP A 120 17.24 47.78 -22.06
C TRP A 120 18.20 47.55 -20.90
N ASP A 121 18.40 48.57 -20.07
CA ASP A 121 19.13 48.40 -18.82
C ASP A 121 18.40 47.37 -17.96
N GLY A 122 19.14 46.40 -17.43
CA GLY A 122 18.62 45.23 -16.74
C GLY A 122 19.12 45.13 -15.30
N ALA A 123 18.40 44.34 -14.51
CA ALA A 123 18.78 43.89 -13.18
C ALA A 123 18.34 42.44 -12.97
N SER A 124 18.86 41.78 -11.93
CA SER A 124 18.65 40.36 -11.66
C SER A 124 17.91 40.09 -10.35
N ILE A 125 16.94 39.18 -10.41
CA ILE A 125 16.28 38.60 -9.24
C ILE A 125 16.56 37.11 -9.21
N PHE A 126 17.13 36.65 -8.10
CA PHE A 126 17.33 35.23 -7.82
C PHE A 126 16.29 34.77 -6.81
N LEU A 127 15.46 33.81 -7.22
CA LEU A 127 14.46 33.20 -6.36
C LEU A 127 15.07 32.02 -5.59
N GLU A 128 14.91 32.04 -4.28
CA GLU A 128 15.34 30.99 -3.35
C GLU A 128 14.13 30.24 -2.79
N GLY A 129 14.36 29.00 -2.35
CA GLY A 129 13.29 28.14 -1.83
C GLY A 129 12.33 27.64 -2.92
N GLU A 130 11.17 27.14 -2.47
CA GLU A 130 10.13 26.57 -3.32
C GLU A 130 8.78 27.20 -2.97
N ALA A 131 7.86 27.21 -3.93
CA ALA A 131 6.48 27.59 -3.67
C ALA A 131 5.79 26.47 -2.87
N PHE A 132 5.63 26.66 -1.56
CA PHE A 132 4.99 25.65 -0.72
C PHE A 132 3.47 25.57 -0.90
N PHE A 133 2.97 24.34 -1.05
CA PHE A 133 1.55 24.00 -1.10
C PHE A 133 1.26 23.11 0.10
N VAL A 134 0.40 23.56 1.00
CA VAL A 134 0.11 22.82 2.24
C VAL A 134 -0.75 21.58 1.98
N GLU A 135 -1.34 21.47 0.80
CA GLU A 135 -2.25 20.42 0.33
C GLU A 135 -1.49 19.17 -0.15
N THR A 136 -0.29 19.33 -0.72
CA THR A 136 0.47 18.24 -1.35
C THR A 136 1.90 18.11 -0.82
N THR A 137 2.50 16.93 -1.02
CA THR A 137 3.95 16.69 -0.81
C THR A 137 4.73 16.78 -2.11
N GLU A 138 4.03 16.86 -3.25
CA GLU A 138 4.63 17.00 -4.56
C GLU A 138 5.17 18.42 -4.78
N THR A 139 6.24 18.52 -5.57
CA THR A 139 6.91 19.79 -5.82
C THR A 139 6.20 20.54 -6.96
N PRO A 140 5.68 21.76 -6.75
CA PRO A 140 4.95 22.47 -7.80
C PRO A 140 5.90 23.09 -8.82
N GLN A 141 5.53 22.97 -10.09
CA GLN A 141 6.18 23.68 -11.18
C GLN A 141 5.69 25.12 -11.22
N SER A 142 6.64 26.07 -11.20
CA SER A 142 6.34 27.49 -11.09
C SER A 142 6.82 28.25 -12.32
N SER A 143 5.95 29.12 -12.84
CA SER A 143 6.28 30.12 -13.84
C SER A 143 6.16 31.52 -13.25
N TYR A 144 6.96 32.44 -13.78
CA TYR A 144 7.13 33.79 -13.27
C TYR A 144 6.91 34.80 -14.39
N SER A 145 6.05 35.79 -14.15
CA SER A 145 5.77 36.86 -15.12
C SER A 145 6.04 38.23 -14.50
N VAL A 146 6.85 39.06 -15.15
CA VAL A 146 7.13 40.43 -14.70
C VAL A 146 6.05 41.36 -15.23
N LEU A 147 5.33 42.02 -14.32
CA LEU A 147 4.19 42.86 -14.65
C LEU A 147 4.48 44.33 -14.35
N ASP A 148 3.94 45.21 -15.19
CA ASP A 148 3.80 46.62 -14.87
C ASP A 148 2.72 46.78 -13.78
N PRO A 149 3.02 47.40 -12.63
CA PRO A 149 2.07 47.55 -11.54
C PRO A 149 0.82 48.35 -11.91
N SER A 150 0.94 49.28 -12.87
CA SER A 150 -0.11 50.23 -13.25
C SER A 150 -1.13 49.63 -14.24
N SER A 151 -0.65 48.92 -15.26
CA SER A 151 -1.48 48.24 -16.26
C SER A 151 -1.88 46.83 -15.84
N GLY A 152 -1.05 46.15 -15.03
CA GLY A 152 -1.21 44.73 -14.69
C GLY A 152 -0.87 43.77 -15.83
N GLU A 153 -0.38 44.29 -16.96
CA GLU A 153 0.06 43.49 -18.10
C GLU A 153 1.53 43.10 -17.96
N VAL A 154 1.92 42.02 -18.66
CA VAL A 154 3.31 41.58 -18.71
C VAL A 154 4.12 42.63 -19.47
N ILE A 155 5.25 43.06 -18.91
CA ILE A 155 6.15 43.98 -19.60
C ILE A 155 6.61 43.30 -20.89
N GLN A 156 6.64 44.03 -22.01
CA GLN A 156 7.09 43.51 -23.30
C GLN A 156 8.13 44.44 -23.91
N GLN A 157 9.21 43.87 -24.44
CA GLN A 157 10.26 44.59 -25.15
C GLN A 157 10.39 43.98 -26.56
N GLY A 158 9.69 44.57 -27.53
CA GLY A 158 9.60 43.98 -28.88
C GLY A 158 8.92 42.62 -28.84
N GLU A 159 9.61 41.57 -29.28
CA GLU A 159 9.13 40.18 -29.21
C GLU A 159 9.59 39.44 -27.95
N TYR A 160 10.40 40.09 -27.09
CA TYR A 160 10.82 39.51 -25.81
C TYR A 160 9.70 39.63 -24.78
N THR A 161 9.33 38.49 -24.19
CA THR A 161 8.31 38.40 -23.14
C THR A 161 8.98 38.13 -21.79
N PHE A 162 8.59 38.84 -20.73
CA PHE A 162 9.19 38.63 -19.41
C PHE A 162 8.52 37.46 -18.67
N HIS A 163 8.61 36.28 -19.27
CA HIS A 163 8.10 35.02 -18.73
C HIS A 163 9.24 34.03 -18.47
N TYR A 164 9.37 33.55 -17.25
CA TYR A 164 10.46 32.70 -16.77
C TYR A 164 9.90 31.43 -16.11
N GLY A 165 10.69 30.36 -16.03
CA GLY A 165 10.31 29.09 -15.42
C GLY A 165 10.99 27.91 -16.12
N GLU A 166 10.64 26.69 -15.73
CA GLU A 166 11.21 25.46 -16.32
C GLU A 166 10.82 25.26 -17.79
N GLU A 167 9.65 25.76 -18.21
CA GLU A 167 9.16 25.66 -19.59
C GLU A 167 9.58 26.84 -20.48
N SER A 168 10.24 27.88 -19.95
CA SER A 168 10.56 29.08 -20.75
C SER A 168 11.80 28.89 -21.61
N SER A 169 11.82 29.37 -22.85
CA SER A 169 13.03 29.30 -23.70
C SER A 169 14.21 30.13 -23.17
N HIS A 170 13.99 30.99 -22.18
CA HIS A 170 15.01 31.90 -21.62
C HIS A 170 16.11 31.20 -20.82
N TYR A 171 15.87 29.99 -20.28
CA TYR A 171 16.95 29.24 -19.62
C TYR A 171 18.07 28.82 -20.57
N GLN A 172 17.85 28.90 -21.90
CA GLN A 172 18.87 28.60 -22.89
C GLN A 172 19.93 29.71 -23.00
N ILE A 173 19.67 30.88 -22.41
CA ILE A 173 20.65 31.96 -22.25
C ILE A 173 21.69 31.54 -21.20
N PRO A 174 22.99 31.51 -21.53
CA PRO A 174 24.03 31.13 -20.58
C PRO A 174 24.00 32.01 -19.32
N GLY A 175 23.90 31.38 -18.14
CA GLY A 175 23.86 32.07 -16.85
C GLY A 175 22.45 32.41 -16.33
N VAL A 176 21.40 32.13 -17.10
CA VAL A 176 20.01 32.32 -16.67
C VAL A 176 19.39 30.97 -16.31
N GLY A 177 19.23 30.70 -15.02
CA GLY A 177 18.51 29.52 -14.53
C GLY A 177 16.98 29.74 -14.48
N PRO A 178 16.18 28.69 -14.25
CA PRO A 178 14.72 28.79 -14.18
C PRO A 178 14.21 29.67 -13.02
N LYS A 179 15.03 29.88 -11.98
CA LYS A 179 14.77 30.77 -10.83
C LYS A 179 15.46 32.13 -10.93
N HIS A 180 16.08 32.44 -12.07
CA HIS A 180 16.71 33.72 -12.34
C HIS A 180 15.80 34.54 -13.26
N ILE A 181 15.30 35.65 -12.75
CA ILE A 181 14.42 36.59 -13.48
C ILE A 181 15.21 37.84 -13.79
N ILE A 182 15.29 38.19 -15.07
CA ILE A 182 15.86 39.47 -15.51
C ILE A 182 14.72 40.48 -15.62
N VAL A 183 14.91 41.65 -15.01
CA VAL A 183 13.91 42.74 -14.94
C VAL A 183 14.50 44.03 -15.51
N PRO A 184 13.68 44.95 -16.05
CA PRO A 184 14.16 46.24 -16.51
C PRO A 184 14.58 47.12 -15.33
N ALA A 185 15.78 47.71 -15.41
CA ALA A 185 16.30 48.64 -14.42
C ALA A 185 15.52 49.96 -14.41
N ASP A 186 15.55 50.66 -13.28
CA ASP A 186 14.90 51.96 -13.04
C ASP A 186 13.40 52.01 -13.39
N THR A 187 12.76 50.84 -13.47
CA THR A 187 11.36 50.68 -13.85
C THR A 187 10.59 50.00 -12.71
N LEU A 188 9.37 50.48 -12.42
CA LEU A 188 8.51 49.86 -11.41
C LEU A 188 7.99 48.51 -11.93
N PHE A 189 8.17 47.45 -11.15
CA PHE A 189 7.64 46.13 -11.49
C PHE A 189 7.13 45.35 -10.27
N LYS A 190 6.27 44.37 -10.54
CA LYS A 190 5.90 43.29 -9.61
C LYS A 190 5.98 41.95 -10.33
N VAL A 191 6.25 40.88 -9.60
CA VAL A 191 6.35 39.54 -10.22
C VAL A 191 5.13 38.71 -9.85
N LYS A 192 4.44 38.18 -10.85
CA LYS A 192 3.38 37.18 -10.68
C LYS A 192 3.99 35.80 -10.72
N VAL A 193 3.68 34.98 -9.73
CA VAL A 193 4.05 33.57 -9.68
C VAL A 193 2.81 32.73 -9.94
N ASP A 194 2.89 31.84 -10.92
CA ASP A 194 1.87 30.86 -11.24
C ASP A 194 2.47 29.47 -11.03
N SER A 195 2.04 28.79 -9.96
CA SER A 195 2.54 27.47 -9.55
C SER A 195 1.45 26.42 -9.76
N THR A 196 1.79 25.30 -10.39
CA THR A 196 0.88 24.19 -10.67
C THR A 196 1.50 22.87 -10.25
N VAL A 197 0.68 21.97 -9.69
CA VAL A 197 1.07 20.61 -9.34
C VAL A 197 -0.04 19.64 -9.69
N GLU A 198 0.33 18.53 -10.31
CA GLU A 198 -0.59 17.44 -10.61
C GLU A 198 -0.62 16.48 -9.42
N VAL A 199 -1.80 16.26 -8.85
CA VAL A 199 -2.00 15.33 -7.73
C VAL A 199 -3.11 14.37 -8.14
N GLU A 200 -2.72 13.13 -8.44
CA GLU A 200 -3.62 12.09 -8.95
C GLU A 200 -4.33 12.51 -10.25
N GLU A 201 -5.65 12.76 -10.20
CA GLU A 201 -6.47 13.19 -11.36
C GLU A 201 -6.82 14.70 -11.32
N GLU A 202 -6.35 15.44 -10.31
CA GLU A 202 -6.65 16.86 -10.13
C GLU A 202 -5.39 17.74 -10.25
N SER A 203 -5.52 18.88 -10.93
CA SER A 203 -4.46 19.89 -11.00
C SER A 203 -4.73 21.00 -9.98
N LEU A 204 -3.79 21.17 -9.04
CA LEU A 204 -3.81 22.26 -8.07
C LEU A 204 -3.00 23.42 -8.62
N ARG A 205 -3.61 24.60 -8.68
CA ARG A 205 -2.96 25.82 -9.15
C ARG A 205 -3.10 26.93 -8.13
N HIS A 206 -1.97 27.52 -7.75
CA HIS A 206 -1.93 28.71 -6.89
C HIS A 206 -1.18 29.83 -7.62
N SER A 207 -1.76 31.03 -7.55
CA SER A 207 -1.15 32.23 -8.11
C SER A 207 -1.00 33.30 -7.02
N PHE A 208 0.18 33.90 -6.92
CA PHE A 208 0.46 34.96 -5.96
C PHE A 208 1.42 36.00 -6.56
N PHE A 209 1.60 37.13 -5.86
CA PHE A 209 2.48 38.21 -6.31
C PHE A 209 3.64 38.38 -5.33
N ILE A 210 4.84 38.54 -5.88
CA ILE A 210 6.02 39.02 -5.17
C ILE A 210 6.06 40.52 -5.40
N ASP A 211 5.82 41.28 -4.35
CA ASP A 211 5.76 42.74 -4.36
C ASP A 211 6.20 43.31 -3.00
N LYS A 212 6.62 44.57 -2.99
CA LYS A 212 6.93 45.32 -1.76
C LYS A 212 6.08 46.60 -1.70
N PRO A 213 5.84 47.18 -0.51
CA PRO A 213 5.19 48.48 -0.43
C PRO A 213 5.95 49.53 -1.25
N GLY A 214 5.35 50.03 -2.33
CA GLY A 214 5.99 50.96 -3.28
C GLY A 214 6.55 50.33 -4.56
N HIS A 215 6.37 49.01 -4.75
CA HIS A 215 6.90 48.20 -5.85
C HIS A 215 8.43 48.10 -5.88
N PHE A 216 8.95 47.12 -6.63
CA PHE A 216 10.38 46.99 -6.82
C PHE A 216 10.87 47.99 -7.87
N VAL A 217 12.04 48.57 -7.59
CA VAL A 217 12.87 49.33 -8.52
C VAL A 217 14.31 48.89 -8.25
N LEU A 218 15.04 48.52 -9.30
CA LEU A 218 16.43 48.08 -9.20
C LEU A 218 17.30 48.91 -10.13
N GLU A 219 18.51 49.21 -9.70
CA GLU A 219 19.53 49.89 -10.51
C GLU A 219 20.12 48.91 -11.54
N LYS A 220 20.71 49.46 -12.60
CA LYS A 220 21.37 48.66 -13.64
C LYS A 220 22.46 47.77 -13.06
N GLY A 221 22.42 46.47 -13.39
CA GLY A 221 23.37 45.46 -12.91
C GLY A 221 23.19 45.08 -11.43
N GLU A 222 22.19 45.63 -10.75
CA GLU A 222 21.86 45.27 -9.37
C GLU A 222 21.33 43.81 -9.31
N ARG A 223 21.62 43.12 -8.22
CA ARG A 223 21.03 41.81 -7.92
C ARG A 223 20.34 41.78 -6.57
N ILE A 224 19.21 41.08 -6.51
CA ILE A 224 18.53 40.78 -5.26
C ILE A 224 18.19 39.30 -5.15
N HIS A 225 18.14 38.80 -3.92
CA HIS A 225 17.69 37.46 -3.57
C HIS A 225 16.33 37.56 -2.88
N ILE A 226 15.37 36.75 -3.32
CA ILE A 226 14.02 36.70 -2.75
C ILE A 226 13.67 35.26 -2.42
N ASP A 227 13.31 35.00 -1.16
CA ASP A 227 12.81 33.71 -0.74
C ASP A 227 11.32 33.58 -1.07
N LEU A 228 10.97 32.61 -1.93
CA LEU A 228 9.58 32.35 -2.30
C LEU A 228 8.69 32.00 -1.11
N ARG A 229 9.27 31.37 -0.08
CA ARG A 229 8.54 30.89 1.10
C ARG A 229 7.92 32.02 1.91
N GLU A 230 8.54 33.20 1.90
CA GLU A 230 8.03 34.41 2.56
C GLU A 230 6.64 34.81 2.03
N TYR A 231 6.42 34.62 0.73
CA TYR A 231 5.21 35.01 0.01
C TYR A 231 4.16 33.89 -0.04
N THR A 232 4.57 32.62 0.00
CA THR A 232 3.63 31.48 -0.05
C THR A 232 3.04 31.11 1.31
N LEU A 233 3.83 31.19 2.38
CA LEU A 233 3.41 30.74 3.71
C LEU A 233 2.21 31.51 4.28
N PRO A 234 2.05 32.83 4.09
CA PRO A 234 0.84 33.54 4.51
C PRO A 234 -0.44 32.97 3.89
N SER A 235 -0.37 32.57 2.60
CA SER A 235 -1.48 31.93 1.91
C SER A 235 -1.79 30.57 2.53
N CYS A 236 -0.78 29.72 2.71
CA CYS A 236 -0.92 28.42 3.38
C CYS A 236 -1.55 28.57 4.78
N LEU A 237 -1.07 29.52 5.56
CA LEU A 237 -1.54 29.79 6.91
C LEU A 237 -3.01 30.24 6.91
N SER A 238 -3.43 31.03 5.92
CA SER A 238 -4.83 31.42 5.72
C SER A 238 -5.72 30.22 5.36
N VAL A 239 -5.26 29.33 4.49
CA VAL A 239 -5.98 28.11 4.08
C VAL A 239 -6.18 27.20 5.29
N VAL A 240 -5.12 26.88 6.03
CA VAL A 240 -5.19 26.00 7.21
C VAL A 240 -6.11 26.58 8.28
N LYS A 241 -6.05 27.89 8.55
CA LYS A 241 -6.97 28.56 9.48
C LYS A 241 -8.42 28.49 9.03
N ALA A 242 -8.69 28.72 7.75
CA ALA A 242 -10.03 28.67 7.20
C ALA A 242 -10.62 27.26 7.34
N GLU A 243 -9.87 26.23 6.94
CA GLU A 243 -10.31 24.83 7.08
C GLU A 243 -10.46 24.42 8.55
N ALA A 244 -9.54 24.83 9.43
CA ALA A 244 -9.67 24.56 10.87
C ALA A 244 -10.92 25.23 11.47
N SER A 245 -11.26 26.45 11.06
CA SER A 245 -12.49 27.11 11.48
C SER A 245 -13.74 26.36 10.99
N GLU A 246 -13.74 25.93 9.72
CA GLU A 246 -14.82 25.14 9.13
C GLU A 246 -15.03 23.82 9.88
N ILE A 247 -13.95 23.12 10.27
CA ILE A 247 -14.02 21.90 11.07
C ILE A 247 -14.63 22.15 12.44
N GLY A 248 -14.26 23.25 13.11
CA GLY A 248 -14.87 23.64 14.38
C GLY A 248 -16.38 23.83 14.25
N LEU A 249 -16.85 24.46 13.16
CA LEU A 249 -18.27 24.60 12.86
C LEU A 249 -18.94 23.25 12.56
N MET A 250 -18.32 22.41 11.72
CA MET A 250 -18.81 21.07 11.40
C MET A 250 -18.97 20.19 12.65
N ILE A 251 -18.02 20.22 13.58
CA ILE A 251 -18.10 19.48 14.85
C ILE A 251 -19.34 19.95 15.63
N ASN A 252 -19.49 21.27 15.81
CA ASN A 252 -20.63 21.83 16.54
C ASN A 252 -21.98 21.49 15.91
N GLU A 253 -22.10 21.57 14.58
CA GLU A 253 -23.32 21.21 13.86
C GLU A 253 -23.63 19.72 13.94
N THR A 254 -22.59 18.88 13.88
CA THR A 254 -22.73 17.42 13.91
C THR A 254 -23.09 16.94 15.33
N GLU A 255 -22.55 17.56 16.38
CA GLU A 255 -23.01 17.35 17.76
C GLU A 255 -24.49 17.74 17.93
N LYS A 256 -24.93 18.88 17.37
CA LYS A 256 -26.36 19.29 17.39
C LYS A 256 -27.27 18.27 16.70
N LYS A 257 -26.77 17.59 15.66
CA LYS A 257 -27.49 16.48 14.98
C LYS A 257 -27.55 15.20 15.83
N GLY A 258 -26.82 15.14 16.94
CA GLY A 258 -26.90 14.06 17.95
C GLY A 258 -25.74 13.07 17.91
N PHE A 259 -24.66 13.37 17.19
CA PHE A 259 -23.45 12.56 17.20
C PHE A 259 -22.60 12.81 18.45
N TYR A 260 -21.90 11.79 18.92
CA TYR A 260 -20.95 11.88 20.02
C TYR A 260 -19.52 12.05 19.46
N LEU A 261 -18.95 13.25 19.62
CA LEU A 261 -17.69 13.67 18.99
C LEU A 261 -16.58 14.04 20.00
N ALA A 262 -16.54 13.37 21.16
CA ALA A 262 -15.59 13.70 22.22
C ALA A 262 -14.12 13.55 21.78
N VAL A 263 -13.81 12.50 21.01
CA VAL A 263 -12.45 12.24 20.50
C VAL A 263 -12.07 13.25 19.43
N GLU A 264 -13.00 13.55 18.52
CA GLU A 264 -12.81 14.52 17.45
C GLU A 264 -12.59 15.93 17.99
N ARG A 265 -13.30 16.32 19.06
CA ARG A 265 -13.11 17.61 19.73
C ARG A 265 -11.74 17.72 20.41
N GLN A 266 -11.24 16.63 20.99
CA GLN A 266 -9.90 16.61 21.57
C GLN A 266 -8.82 16.72 20.50
N ARG A 267 -8.94 15.99 19.38
CA ARG A 267 -8.03 16.15 18.22
C ARG A 267 -8.11 17.56 17.64
N TYR A 268 -9.31 18.13 17.57
CA TYR A 268 -9.45 19.51 17.12
C TYR A 268 -8.67 20.50 18.01
N ALA A 269 -8.64 20.26 19.33
CA ALA A 269 -7.90 21.10 20.26
C ALA A 269 -6.37 21.06 20.07
N THR A 270 -5.81 20.04 19.38
CA THR A 270 -4.37 19.99 19.07
C THR A 270 -3.98 20.81 17.83
N ILE A 271 -4.95 21.20 16.99
CA ILE A 271 -4.69 21.97 15.76
C ILE A 271 -4.33 23.43 16.08
N THR A 272 -5.00 24.06 17.05
CA THR A 272 -4.75 25.47 17.38
C THR A 272 -3.32 25.72 17.85
N PRO A 273 -2.73 24.93 18.77
CA PRO A 273 -1.31 25.04 19.12
C PRO A 273 -0.38 24.95 17.90
N LEU A 274 -0.60 24.00 16.99
CA LEU A 274 0.24 23.84 15.79
C LEU A 274 0.20 25.08 14.88
N ILE A 275 -0.97 25.69 14.69
CA ILE A 275 -1.12 26.92 13.91
C ILE A 275 -0.40 28.09 14.59
N LEU A 276 -0.49 28.21 15.92
CA LEU A 276 0.19 29.26 16.69
C LEU A 276 1.71 29.09 16.65
N GLU A 277 2.21 27.86 16.75
CA GLU A 277 3.64 27.55 16.59
C GLU A 277 4.12 27.92 15.19
N ALA A 278 3.37 27.55 14.14
CA ALA A 278 3.69 27.94 12.77
C ALA A 278 3.76 29.46 12.57
N GLU A 279 2.81 30.23 13.13
CA GLU A 279 2.87 31.69 13.11
C GLU A 279 4.11 32.24 13.80
N ASN A 280 4.52 31.63 14.91
CA ASN A 280 5.71 32.04 15.63
C ASN A 280 6.98 31.77 14.80
N TYR A 281 7.09 30.59 14.18
CA TYR A 281 8.21 30.28 13.28
C TYR A 281 8.25 31.22 12.07
N TYR A 282 7.10 31.55 11.47
CA TYR A 282 7.03 32.54 10.40
C TYR A 282 7.57 33.92 10.83
N ARG A 283 7.22 34.40 12.04
CA ARG A 283 7.74 35.67 12.58
C ARG A 283 9.23 35.63 12.90
N GLN A 284 9.78 34.45 13.19
CA GLN A 284 11.21 34.24 13.44
C GLN A 284 12.03 34.10 12.15
N GLY A 285 11.38 33.99 10.98
CA GLY A 285 12.04 33.74 9.70
C GLY A 285 12.37 32.26 9.45
N ASP A 286 11.93 31.34 10.32
CA ASP A 286 12.10 29.90 10.13
C ASP A 286 10.94 29.35 9.28
N TYR A 287 11.07 29.52 7.97
CA TYR A 287 10.04 29.17 7.01
C TYR A 287 9.80 27.65 6.89
N GLU A 288 10.82 26.83 7.17
CA GLU A 288 10.69 25.38 7.07
C GLU A 288 9.97 24.78 8.27
N ALA A 289 10.35 25.17 9.48
CA ALA A 289 9.63 24.76 10.68
C ALA A 289 8.18 25.26 10.64
N CYS A 290 7.95 26.48 10.11
CA CYS A 290 6.61 27.00 9.84
C CYS A 290 5.82 26.05 8.91
N PHE A 291 6.37 25.71 7.75
CA PHE A 291 5.70 24.83 6.80
C PHE A 291 5.41 23.45 7.39
N THR A 292 6.36 22.86 8.11
CA THR A 292 6.19 21.55 8.73
C THR A 292 5.05 21.53 9.75
N ARG A 293 4.95 22.54 10.62
CA ARG A 293 3.83 22.67 11.57
C ARG A 293 2.50 22.92 10.88
N LEU A 294 2.49 23.72 9.80
CA LEU A 294 1.28 23.91 8.98
C LEU A 294 0.83 22.63 8.30
N ARG A 295 1.77 21.83 7.77
CA ARG A 295 1.49 20.56 7.10
C ARG A 295 0.97 19.51 8.08
N GLU A 296 1.52 19.47 9.30
CA GLU A 296 1.01 18.65 10.40
C GLU A 296 -0.43 19.05 10.75
N ALA A 297 -0.68 20.35 10.93
CA ALA A 297 -2.02 20.89 11.21
C ALA A 297 -3.01 20.58 10.09
N TYR A 298 -2.64 20.80 8.82
CA TYR A 298 -3.46 20.52 7.65
C TYR A 298 -3.80 19.02 7.54
N THR A 299 -2.83 18.14 7.80
CA THR A 299 -3.05 16.70 7.79
C THR A 299 -4.12 16.32 8.83
N GLU A 300 -4.01 16.83 10.06
CA GLU A 300 -5.03 16.61 11.10
C GLU A 300 -6.41 17.19 10.75
N VAL A 301 -6.46 18.40 10.18
CA VAL A 301 -7.68 19.05 9.70
C VAL A 301 -8.36 18.20 8.62
N SER A 302 -7.61 17.79 7.60
CA SER A 302 -8.09 16.97 6.49
C SER A 302 -8.57 15.60 6.96
N ASN A 303 -7.84 14.96 7.88
CA ASN A 303 -8.27 13.71 8.51
C ASN A 303 -9.60 13.84 9.23
N LEU A 304 -9.77 14.88 10.05
CA LEU A 304 -11.02 15.15 10.77
C LEU A 304 -12.16 15.43 9.79
N ARG A 305 -11.90 16.19 8.72
CA ARG A 305 -12.88 16.49 7.66
C ARG A 305 -13.38 15.22 7.00
N ASN A 306 -12.44 14.39 6.52
CA ASN A 306 -12.74 13.14 5.84
C ASN A 306 -13.45 12.15 6.77
N TRP A 307 -13.04 12.10 8.04
CA TRP A 307 -13.68 11.27 9.05
C TRP A 307 -15.12 11.71 9.32
N ILE A 308 -15.38 12.99 9.57
CA ILE A 308 -16.74 13.52 9.83
C ILE A 308 -17.65 13.29 8.61
N LYS A 309 -17.16 13.55 7.39
CA LYS A 309 -17.88 13.28 6.14
C LYS A 309 -18.19 11.78 6.00
N SER A 310 -17.20 10.91 6.24
CA SER A 310 -17.41 9.45 6.17
C SER A 310 -18.41 8.99 7.22
N MET A 311 -18.30 9.45 8.46
CA MET A 311 -19.22 9.14 9.55
C MET A 311 -20.66 9.53 9.20
N HIS A 312 -20.87 10.71 8.59
CA HIS A 312 -22.18 11.13 8.13
C HIS A 312 -22.76 10.17 7.07
N ARG A 313 -21.96 9.87 6.04
CA ARG A 313 -22.33 8.96 4.94
C ARG A 313 -22.60 7.54 5.43
N GLU A 314 -21.76 7.01 6.30
CA GLU A 314 -21.92 5.68 6.91
C GLU A 314 -23.16 5.64 7.80
N SER A 315 -23.42 6.72 8.54
CA SER A 315 -24.56 6.74 9.44
C SER A 315 -25.90 6.61 8.69
N LEU A 316 -26.02 7.29 7.54
CA LEU A 316 -27.18 7.25 6.64
C LEU A 316 -27.39 5.84 6.07
N LYS A 317 -26.34 5.22 5.53
CA LYS A 317 -26.41 3.86 4.98
C LYS A 317 -26.82 2.84 6.04
N SER A 318 -26.30 2.98 7.26
CA SER A 318 -26.52 2.00 8.33
C SER A 318 -27.95 2.00 8.88
N VAL A 319 -28.69 3.12 8.78
CA VAL A 319 -30.13 3.16 9.17
C VAL A 319 -30.92 2.08 8.45
N PHE A 320 -30.72 1.93 7.14
CA PHE A 320 -31.50 1.00 6.31
C PHE A 320 -31.22 -0.47 6.60
N LEU A 321 -30.09 -0.80 7.22
CA LEU A 321 -29.82 -2.14 7.74
C LEU A 321 -30.39 -2.33 9.15
N LEU A 322 -30.32 -1.30 9.99
CA LEU A 322 -30.84 -1.35 11.35
C LEU A 322 -32.35 -1.55 11.39
N ILE A 323 -33.11 -0.90 10.51
CA ILE A 323 -34.56 -1.04 10.43
C ILE A 323 -35.01 -2.51 10.28
N PRO A 324 -34.60 -3.28 9.24
CA PRO A 324 -34.98 -4.70 9.11
C PRO A 324 -34.38 -5.58 10.20
N PHE A 325 -33.19 -5.27 10.69
CA PHE A 325 -32.61 -5.98 11.83
C PHE A 325 -33.47 -5.83 13.10
N LEU A 326 -33.97 -4.63 13.38
CA LEU A 326 -34.88 -4.38 14.50
C LEU A 326 -36.26 -5.01 14.29
N ALA A 327 -36.75 -5.09 13.06
CA ALA A 327 -37.96 -5.84 12.75
C ALA A 327 -37.77 -7.34 13.06
N PHE A 328 -36.60 -7.90 12.72
CA PHE A 328 -36.24 -9.29 13.05
C PHE A 328 -36.12 -9.54 14.55
N THR A 329 -35.46 -8.64 15.30
CA THR A 329 -35.34 -8.79 16.76
C THR A 329 -36.68 -8.61 17.47
N ALA A 330 -37.53 -7.67 17.03
CA ALA A 330 -38.89 -7.48 17.52
C ALA A 330 -39.78 -8.70 17.27
N THR A 331 -39.72 -9.26 16.05
CA THR A 331 -40.44 -10.48 15.68
C THR A 331 -39.98 -11.67 16.53
N THR A 332 -38.68 -11.83 16.71
CA THR A 332 -38.10 -12.91 17.54
C THR A 332 -38.51 -12.76 19.01
N THR A 333 -38.48 -11.53 19.54
CA THR A 333 -38.91 -11.22 20.93
C THR A 333 -40.39 -11.54 21.13
N SER A 334 -41.25 -11.06 20.23
CA SER A 334 -42.68 -11.34 20.28
C SER A 334 -42.99 -12.83 20.16
N TYR A 335 -42.30 -13.53 19.25
CA TYR A 335 -42.46 -14.96 19.06
C TYR A 335 -41.96 -15.74 20.28
N LEU A 336 -40.96 -15.26 21.02
CA LEU A 336 -40.50 -15.86 22.27
C LEU A 336 -41.48 -15.67 23.42
N LEU A 337 -42.24 -14.57 23.45
CA LEU A 337 -43.17 -14.24 24.54
C LEU A 337 -44.58 -14.80 24.32
N PHE A 338 -45.12 -14.77 23.10
CA PHE A 338 -46.50 -15.15 22.81
C PHE A 338 -46.64 -16.52 22.10
N GLU A 339 -47.80 -17.19 22.24
CA GLU A 339 -48.13 -18.45 21.52
C GLU A 339 -49.15 -18.23 20.41
N GLU A 340 -50.22 -17.51 20.73
CA GLU A 340 -51.30 -17.16 19.81
C GLU A 340 -50.75 -16.34 18.63
N LYS A 341 -51.19 -16.68 17.41
CA LYS A 341 -50.73 -16.02 16.18
C LYS A 341 -51.02 -14.52 16.19
N ILE A 342 -52.20 -14.12 16.66
CA ILE A 342 -52.62 -12.71 16.72
C ILE A 342 -51.73 -11.93 17.70
N LYS A 343 -51.51 -12.47 18.92
CA LYS A 343 -50.62 -11.85 19.93
C LYS A 343 -49.17 -11.77 19.47
N LYS A 344 -48.68 -12.73 18.66
CA LYS A 344 -47.34 -12.68 18.06
C LYS A 344 -47.19 -11.53 17.07
N ILE A 345 -48.16 -11.34 16.18
CA ILE A 345 -48.10 -10.26 15.19
C ILE A 345 -48.28 -8.91 15.89
N GLY A 346 -49.30 -8.77 16.74
CA GLY A 346 -49.52 -7.53 17.51
C GLY A 346 -48.33 -7.17 18.41
N GLY A 347 -47.78 -8.14 19.13
CA GLY A 347 -46.58 -7.95 19.95
C GLY A 347 -45.34 -7.57 19.12
N ALA A 348 -45.17 -8.12 17.92
CA ALA A 348 -44.05 -7.78 17.05
C ALA A 348 -44.15 -6.32 16.59
N THR A 349 -45.35 -5.86 16.23
CA THR A 349 -45.61 -4.46 15.88
C THR A 349 -45.32 -3.51 17.05
N VAL A 350 -45.78 -3.85 18.26
CA VAL A 350 -45.55 -3.01 19.46
C VAL A 350 -44.07 -2.94 19.82
N PHE A 351 -43.36 -4.07 19.88
CA PHE A 351 -41.93 -4.07 20.16
C PHE A 351 -41.14 -3.35 19.07
N TYR A 352 -41.52 -3.51 17.81
CA TYR A 352 -40.85 -2.83 16.70
C TYR A 352 -41.04 -1.32 16.77
N ALA A 353 -42.26 -0.84 17.04
CA ALA A 353 -42.50 0.59 17.27
C ALA A 353 -41.63 1.14 18.41
N LEU A 354 -41.52 0.40 19.52
CA LEU A 354 -40.67 0.78 20.65
C LEU A 354 -39.18 0.82 20.26
N PHE A 355 -38.70 -0.17 19.50
CA PHE A 355 -37.31 -0.20 19.03
C PHE A 355 -37.01 0.89 18.00
N LEU A 356 -37.95 1.25 17.13
CA LEU A 356 -37.81 2.38 16.21
C LEU A 356 -37.75 3.71 16.95
N VAL A 357 -38.55 3.91 17.99
CA VAL A 357 -38.45 5.10 18.86
C VAL A 357 -37.09 5.12 19.56
N ALA A 358 -36.64 4.00 20.12
CA ALA A 358 -35.31 3.90 20.74
C ALA A 358 -34.19 4.20 19.74
N LEU A 359 -34.30 3.70 18.50
CA LEU A 359 -33.37 3.99 17.40
C LEU A 359 -33.37 5.50 17.07
N TYR A 360 -34.54 6.09 16.87
CA TYR A 360 -34.68 7.52 16.54
C TYR A 360 -34.10 8.46 17.62
N LEU A 361 -34.16 8.03 18.87
CA LEU A 361 -33.61 8.78 20.01
C LEU A 361 -32.11 8.59 20.18
N SER A 362 -31.59 7.40 19.90
CA SER A 362 -30.21 7.00 20.24
C SER A 362 -29.25 7.06 19.06
N TYR A 363 -29.74 6.91 17.84
CA TYR A 363 -28.95 6.83 16.63
C TYR A 363 -29.09 8.11 15.79
N PRO A 364 -28.01 8.87 15.55
CA PRO A 364 -28.10 10.15 14.86
C PRO A 364 -28.52 10.01 13.39
N GLY A 365 -28.12 8.93 12.72
CA GLY A 365 -28.43 8.71 11.30
C GLY A 365 -29.93 8.67 10.99
N SER A 366 -30.78 8.21 11.93
CA SER A 366 -32.23 8.19 11.71
C SER A 366 -32.89 9.57 11.66
N ARG A 367 -32.23 10.61 12.17
CA ARG A 367 -32.71 12.01 12.07
C ARG A 367 -32.27 12.69 10.78
N LEU A 368 -31.29 12.12 10.09
CA LEU A 368 -30.78 12.63 8.83
C LEU A 368 -31.59 12.14 7.63
N VAL A 369 -32.29 11.00 7.78
CA VAL A 369 -33.15 10.44 6.74
C VAL A 369 -34.49 11.16 6.74
N GLU A 370 -35.05 11.41 5.55
CA GLU A 370 -36.39 11.97 5.41
C GLU A 370 -37.44 11.10 6.11
N ALA A 371 -38.34 11.72 6.88
CA ALA A 371 -39.32 11.00 7.70
C ALA A 371 -40.22 10.06 6.89
N SER A 372 -40.59 10.47 5.67
CA SER A 372 -41.38 9.68 4.72
C SER A 372 -40.66 8.37 4.36
N LEU A 373 -39.40 8.47 3.94
CA LEU A 373 -38.54 7.35 3.56
C LEU A 373 -38.27 6.42 4.75
N PHE A 374 -38.01 6.98 5.94
CA PHE A 374 -37.81 6.20 7.16
C PHE A 374 -39.05 5.37 7.52
N LEU A 375 -40.25 5.95 7.41
CA LEU A 375 -41.52 5.26 7.67
C LEU A 375 -41.82 4.17 6.63
N VAL A 376 -41.61 4.45 5.34
CA VAL A 376 -41.80 3.47 4.26
C VAL A 376 -40.84 2.29 4.42
N ALA A 377 -39.55 2.55 4.65
CA ALA A 377 -38.56 1.52 4.90
C ALA A 377 -38.91 0.70 6.15
N SER A 378 -39.42 1.35 7.20
CA SER A 378 -39.86 0.70 8.43
C SER A 378 -41.04 -0.24 8.21
N LEU A 379 -42.05 0.20 7.46
CA LEU A 379 -43.23 -0.58 7.13
C LEU A 379 -42.86 -1.78 6.25
N LEU A 380 -42.08 -1.54 5.18
CA LEU A 380 -41.63 -2.58 4.26
C LEU A 380 -40.77 -3.62 4.99
N SER A 381 -39.90 -3.19 5.89
CA SER A 381 -39.09 -4.09 6.73
C SER A 381 -39.94 -4.95 7.66
N LEU A 382 -40.98 -4.39 8.29
CA LEU A 382 -41.89 -5.17 9.13
C LEU A 382 -42.66 -6.20 8.31
N LEU A 383 -43.21 -5.80 7.16
CA LEU A 383 -43.97 -6.69 6.27
C LEU A 383 -43.10 -7.80 5.71
N THR A 384 -41.88 -7.49 5.26
CA THR A 384 -40.93 -8.48 4.73
C THR A 384 -40.51 -9.47 5.81
N VAL A 385 -40.15 -9.01 7.01
CA VAL A 385 -39.76 -9.91 8.12
C VAL A 385 -40.95 -10.77 8.59
N LEU A 386 -42.14 -10.20 8.75
CA LEU A 386 -43.33 -10.97 9.12
C LEU A 386 -43.69 -11.99 8.02
N GLY A 387 -43.63 -11.59 6.75
CA GLY A 387 -43.84 -12.46 5.60
C GLY A 387 -42.85 -13.62 5.55
N LEU A 388 -41.55 -13.33 5.70
CA LEU A 388 -40.50 -14.35 5.81
C LEU A 388 -40.73 -15.29 6.99
N SER A 389 -41.07 -14.75 8.17
CA SER A 389 -41.33 -15.55 9.38
C SER A 389 -42.53 -16.51 9.22
N ALA A 390 -43.51 -16.14 8.40
CA ALA A 390 -44.66 -16.98 8.08
C ALA A 390 -44.35 -17.97 6.94
N TRP A 391 -43.57 -17.55 5.94
CA TRP A 391 -43.24 -18.34 4.76
C TRP A 391 -42.20 -19.43 5.05
N VAL A 392 -41.11 -19.10 5.76
CA VAL A 392 -39.98 -20.00 6.04
C VAL A 392 -40.42 -21.35 6.62
N PRO A 393 -41.29 -21.42 7.66
CA PRO A 393 -41.78 -22.71 8.17
C PRO A 393 -42.58 -23.52 7.16
N GLY A 394 -43.27 -22.86 6.20
CA GLY A 394 -44.03 -23.52 5.14
C GLY A 394 -43.13 -24.20 4.12
N VAL A 395 -42.05 -23.54 3.70
CA VAL A 395 -41.09 -24.12 2.74
C VAL A 395 -40.20 -25.19 3.38
N LEU A 396 -39.87 -25.04 4.67
CA LEU A 396 -39.08 -26.02 5.42
C LEU A 396 -39.84 -27.33 5.73
N LYS A 397 -41.18 -27.36 5.55
CA LYS A 397 -42.00 -28.58 5.66
C LYS A 397 -42.05 -29.31 4.32
N GLY A 398 -41.09 -30.20 4.05
CA GLY A 398 -41.12 -31.09 2.87
C GLY A 398 -42.05 -32.30 3.07
N ARG A 399 -42.57 -32.87 1.97
CA ARG A 399 -43.33 -34.14 1.99
C ARG A 399 -42.44 -35.28 2.50
N GLU A 400 -42.95 -36.08 3.42
CA GLU A 400 -42.27 -37.29 3.90
C GLU A 400 -42.12 -38.29 2.75
N VAL A 401 -40.88 -38.58 2.36
CA VAL A 401 -40.57 -39.68 1.42
C VAL A 401 -40.03 -40.84 2.25
N ARG A 402 -40.71 -41.99 2.15
CA ARG A 402 -40.44 -43.30 2.77
C ARG A 402 -39.12 -43.40 3.55
N GLY A 403 -39.21 -43.32 4.88
CA GLY A 403 -38.20 -43.84 5.82
C GLY A 403 -36.96 -43.00 6.09
N ARG A 404 -36.77 -41.82 5.45
CA ARG A 404 -35.70 -40.87 5.82
C ARG A 404 -36.25 -39.45 5.92
N VAL A 405 -36.15 -38.85 7.10
CA VAL A 405 -36.53 -37.45 7.31
C VAL A 405 -35.39 -36.56 6.78
N PRO A 406 -35.63 -35.70 5.76
CA PRO A 406 -34.62 -34.75 5.30
C PRO A 406 -34.22 -33.82 6.45
N LEU A 407 -32.94 -33.44 6.54
CA LEU A 407 -32.42 -32.52 7.58
C LEU A 407 -33.25 -31.22 7.69
N ARG A 408 -33.81 -30.75 6.57
CA ARG A 408 -34.69 -29.58 6.48
C ARG A 408 -35.97 -29.69 7.32
N ASN A 409 -36.57 -30.88 7.39
CA ASN A 409 -37.83 -31.12 8.10
C ASN A 409 -37.67 -31.14 9.62
N ILE A 410 -36.44 -31.28 10.12
CA ILE A 410 -36.11 -31.36 11.55
C ILE A 410 -35.92 -29.95 12.15
N ILE A 411 -35.67 -28.93 11.32
CA ILE A 411 -35.37 -27.56 11.76
C ILE A 411 -36.55 -26.96 12.55
N VAL A 412 -37.77 -27.01 12.01
CA VAL A 412 -38.95 -26.39 12.66
C VAL A 412 -39.25 -27.03 14.04
N PRO A 413 -39.26 -28.37 14.19
CA PRO A 413 -39.37 -29.00 15.51
C PRO A 413 -38.27 -28.58 16.50
N VAL A 414 -37.01 -28.50 16.05
CA VAL A 414 -35.87 -28.13 16.91
C VAL A 414 -36.01 -26.69 17.42
N PHE A 415 -36.40 -25.74 16.56
CA PHE A 415 -36.68 -24.36 16.97
C PHE A 415 -37.87 -24.26 17.95
N SER A 416 -38.91 -25.08 17.76
CA SER A 416 -40.05 -25.14 18.68
C SER A 416 -39.64 -25.66 20.07
N ILE A 417 -38.81 -26.71 20.11
CA ILE A 417 -38.27 -27.28 21.36
C ILE A 417 -37.39 -26.24 22.08
N ALA A 418 -36.47 -25.59 21.36
CA ALA A 418 -35.60 -24.55 21.90
C ALA A 418 -36.41 -23.40 22.52
N LYS A 419 -37.41 -22.88 21.80
CA LYS A 419 -38.32 -21.85 22.30
C LYS A 419 -39.03 -22.29 23.59
N ARG A 420 -39.56 -23.51 23.64
CA ARG A 420 -40.27 -24.04 24.82
C ARG A 420 -39.33 -24.15 26.02
N ASN A 421 -38.08 -24.54 25.80
CA ASN A 421 -37.06 -24.64 26.85
C ASN A 421 -36.73 -23.27 27.45
N LEU A 422 -36.51 -22.25 26.62
CA LEU A 422 -36.27 -20.87 27.07
C LEU A 422 -37.39 -20.36 27.97
N ARG A 423 -38.65 -20.64 27.60
CA ARG A 423 -39.83 -20.18 28.34
C ARG A 423 -40.12 -20.96 29.62
N ARG A 424 -39.74 -22.24 29.67
CA ARG A 424 -39.91 -23.07 30.87
C ARG A 424 -39.01 -22.60 32.02
N ARG A 425 -37.83 -22.05 31.71
CA ARG A 425 -36.82 -21.61 32.70
C ARG A 425 -36.57 -20.10 32.63
N ARG A 426 -37.63 -19.31 32.81
CA ARG A 426 -37.65 -17.85 32.56
C ARG A 426 -36.49 -17.11 33.23
N LEU A 427 -36.27 -17.31 34.54
CA LEU A 427 -35.25 -16.59 35.31
C LEU A 427 -33.83 -16.75 34.74
N ARG A 428 -33.47 -17.99 34.38
CA ARG A 428 -32.14 -18.25 33.80
C ARG A 428 -32.02 -17.61 32.43
N SER A 429 -33.01 -17.85 31.56
CA SER A 429 -33.01 -17.32 30.20
C SER A 429 -32.91 -15.79 30.20
N THR A 430 -33.60 -15.12 31.13
CA THR A 430 -33.53 -13.65 31.28
C THR A 430 -32.18 -13.18 31.80
N LEU A 431 -31.58 -13.88 32.78
CA LEU A 431 -30.26 -13.51 33.30
C LEU A 431 -29.18 -13.68 32.22
N THR A 432 -29.14 -14.80 31.51
CA THR A 432 -28.18 -15.02 30.42
C THR A 432 -28.37 -14.00 29.31
N PHE A 433 -29.63 -13.68 28.97
CA PHE A 433 -29.96 -12.67 27.99
C PHE A 433 -29.45 -11.29 28.41
N ILE A 434 -29.67 -10.87 29.67
CA ILE A 434 -29.16 -9.59 30.20
C ILE A 434 -27.63 -9.55 30.17
N THR A 435 -26.95 -10.64 30.55
CA THR A 435 -25.48 -10.71 30.51
C THR A 435 -24.94 -10.49 29.10
N ILE A 436 -25.54 -11.12 28.09
CA ILE A 436 -25.13 -10.97 26.68
C ILE A 436 -25.48 -9.57 26.17
N MET A 437 -26.63 -9.03 26.58
CA MET A 437 -27.04 -7.68 26.24
C MET A 437 -26.05 -6.64 26.78
N ILE A 438 -25.59 -6.80 28.03
CA ILE A 438 -24.56 -5.94 28.64
C ILE A 438 -23.21 -6.14 27.96
N LEU A 439 -22.81 -7.38 27.65
CA LEU A 439 -21.57 -7.70 26.92
C LEU A 439 -21.51 -6.90 25.60
N VAL A 440 -22.59 -6.97 24.83
CA VAL A 440 -22.68 -6.32 23.51
C VAL A 440 -22.79 -4.81 23.66
N SER A 441 -23.60 -4.32 24.61
CA SER A 441 -23.70 -2.89 24.91
C SER A 441 -22.36 -2.29 25.31
N SER A 442 -21.61 -2.95 26.20
CA SER A 442 -20.27 -2.56 26.61
C SER A 442 -19.27 -2.61 25.46
N PHE A 443 -19.33 -3.64 24.62
CA PHE A 443 -18.49 -3.74 23.43
C PHE A 443 -18.74 -2.58 22.48
N ILE A 444 -20.01 -2.24 22.21
CA ILE A 444 -20.37 -1.13 21.33
C ILE A 444 -20.04 0.22 21.95
N ALA A 445 -20.29 0.43 23.24
CA ALA A 445 -20.19 1.74 23.88
C ALA A 445 -18.78 2.12 24.34
N LEU A 446 -17.87 1.14 24.51
CA LEU A 446 -16.56 1.39 25.12
C LEU A 446 -15.35 1.00 24.26
N THR A 447 -15.52 0.22 23.20
CA THR A 447 -14.39 -0.10 22.33
C THR A 447 -14.10 1.05 21.36
N SER A 448 -12.84 1.49 21.29
CA SER A 448 -12.43 2.56 20.38
C SER A 448 -11.27 2.11 19.50
N PHE A 449 -11.62 1.48 18.37
CA PHE A 449 -10.74 1.31 17.24
C PHE A 449 -10.78 2.55 16.36
N THR A 450 -9.62 3.13 16.05
CA THR A 450 -9.50 4.21 15.08
C THR A 450 -8.37 3.92 14.11
N THR A 451 -8.67 4.08 12.83
CA THR A 451 -7.67 4.20 11.78
C THR A 451 -7.55 5.68 11.44
N GLY A 452 -6.33 6.19 11.38
CA GLY A 452 -6.02 7.52 10.89
C GLY A 452 -4.96 7.44 9.81
N PHE A 453 -4.80 8.49 9.03
CA PHE A 453 -3.64 8.69 8.19
C PHE A 453 -2.83 9.84 8.79
N GLY A 454 -1.51 9.82 8.77
CA GLY A 454 -0.74 10.95 9.29
C GLY A 454 0.71 10.59 9.54
N LEU A 455 1.41 11.52 10.19
CA LEU A 455 2.80 11.31 10.55
C LEU A 455 2.89 10.19 11.59
N THR A 456 3.61 9.13 11.22
CA THR A 456 3.97 8.04 12.12
C THR A 456 5.46 8.12 12.41
N PHE A 457 5.83 7.94 13.68
CA PHE A 457 7.22 7.90 14.13
C PHE A 457 7.41 6.69 15.05
N ASN A 458 7.66 5.54 14.44
CA ASN A 458 7.65 4.25 15.14
C ASN A 458 9.05 3.63 15.14
N LYS A 459 9.43 3.02 16.26
CA LYS A 459 10.67 2.24 16.38
C LYS A 459 10.58 0.98 15.53
N VAL A 460 11.55 0.76 14.64
CA VAL A 460 11.62 -0.36 13.70
C VAL A 460 12.61 -1.41 14.15
N SER A 461 13.77 -1.00 14.67
CA SER A 461 14.84 -1.92 15.08
C SER A 461 15.59 -1.44 16.32
N GLY A 462 16.55 -2.24 16.79
CA GLY A 462 17.45 -1.86 17.88
C GLY A 462 18.40 -0.74 17.50
N TYR A 463 19.21 -0.28 18.45
CA TYR A 463 20.22 0.77 18.19
C TYR A 463 21.24 0.32 17.14
N LEU A 464 21.41 1.12 16.09
CA LEU A 464 22.49 1.01 15.10
C LEU A 464 23.22 2.35 15.07
N PRO A 465 24.51 2.46 15.46
CA PRO A 465 25.19 3.74 15.44
C PRO A 465 25.23 4.33 14.02
N SER A 466 24.62 5.51 13.85
CA SER A 466 24.58 6.28 12.60
C SER A 466 24.49 7.77 12.95
N THR A 467 25.16 8.60 12.17
CA THR A 467 25.14 10.08 12.28
C THR A 467 24.24 10.73 11.22
N GLY A 468 23.42 9.94 10.52
CA GLY A 468 22.62 10.42 9.38
C GLY A 468 21.20 9.85 9.30
N VAL A 469 20.44 10.37 8.33
CA VAL A 469 19.07 9.98 8.00
C VAL A 469 19.05 9.29 6.64
N LEU A 470 18.47 8.08 6.59
CA LEU A 470 18.24 7.37 5.33
C LEU A 470 16.88 7.74 4.77
N VAL A 471 16.84 8.09 3.49
CA VAL A 471 15.64 8.53 2.77
C VAL A 471 15.34 7.59 1.61
N ARG A 472 14.07 7.19 1.51
CA ARG A 472 13.52 6.48 0.35
C ARG A 472 12.25 7.16 -0.15
N ALA A 473 11.86 6.78 -1.36
CA ALA A 473 10.65 7.27 -2.01
C ALA A 473 9.39 7.12 -1.13
N PRO A 474 8.43 8.05 -1.25
CA PRO A 474 7.26 8.18 -0.38
C PRO A 474 6.40 6.93 -0.25
N LYS A 475 6.15 6.24 -1.37
CA LYS A 475 5.28 5.05 -1.39
C LYS A 475 6.13 3.79 -1.23
N PRO A 476 5.81 2.87 -0.30
CA PRO A 476 6.39 1.54 -0.32
C PRO A 476 6.00 0.85 -1.63
N PHE A 477 6.96 0.18 -2.27
CA PHE A 477 6.65 -0.67 -3.40
C PHE A 477 5.75 -1.82 -2.94
N GLU A 478 4.54 -1.89 -3.48
CA GLU A 478 3.73 -3.10 -3.44
C GLU A 478 4.07 -3.89 -4.71
N PRO A 479 4.82 -5.01 -4.62
CA PRO A 479 4.99 -5.86 -5.77
C PRO A 479 3.61 -6.28 -6.25
N MET A 480 3.21 -5.82 -7.44
CA MET A 480 2.01 -6.29 -8.13
C MET A 480 2.23 -7.74 -8.54
N LEU A 481 2.11 -8.64 -7.57
CA LEU A 481 2.01 -10.08 -7.73
C LEU A 481 0.64 -10.57 -7.22
N THR A 482 -0.32 -9.66 -7.02
CA THR A 482 -1.69 -10.05 -6.70
C THR A 482 -2.41 -10.46 -7.99
N PRO A 483 -3.00 -11.66 -8.05
CA PRO A 483 -3.89 -12.03 -9.14
C PRO A 483 -5.07 -11.05 -9.16
N ASP A 484 -5.57 -10.77 -10.35
CA ASP A 484 -6.79 -9.99 -10.51
C ASP A 484 -8.00 -10.74 -9.91
N GLU A 485 -9.17 -10.10 -9.87
CA GLU A 485 -10.41 -10.72 -9.38
C GLU A 485 -10.83 -11.98 -10.20
N SER A 486 -10.16 -12.24 -11.34
CA SER A 486 -10.32 -13.42 -12.20
C SER A 486 -9.48 -14.62 -11.74
N GLY A 487 -8.51 -14.42 -10.84
CA GLY A 487 -7.55 -15.46 -10.45
C GLY A 487 -6.49 -15.73 -11.52
N GLU A 488 -6.34 -14.85 -12.51
CA GLU A 488 -5.22 -14.90 -13.45
C GLU A 488 -4.08 -14.03 -12.92
N TYR A 489 -2.87 -14.58 -12.92
CA TYR A 489 -1.68 -13.78 -12.69
C TYR A 489 -1.60 -12.78 -13.84
N PHE A 490 -1.64 -11.49 -13.50
CA PHE A 490 -1.45 -10.43 -14.46
C PHE A 490 -0.12 -10.67 -15.18
N THR A 491 -0.16 -11.05 -16.45
CA THR A 491 0.97 -10.87 -17.37
C THR A 491 0.96 -9.38 -17.75
N GLY A 492 1.30 -8.55 -16.75
CA GLY A 492 1.55 -7.12 -16.94
C GLY A 492 2.75 -6.89 -17.84
N PRO A 493 2.94 -5.64 -18.34
CA PRO A 493 3.69 -5.37 -19.56
C PRO A 493 5.19 -5.65 -19.37
N GLU A 494 5.93 -5.45 -20.45
CA GLU A 494 7.37 -5.66 -20.63
C GLU A 494 8.24 -5.44 -19.35
N PRO A 495 9.40 -6.13 -19.24
CA PRO A 495 10.32 -6.10 -18.08
C PRO A 495 10.62 -4.73 -17.46
N GLU A 496 10.42 -3.65 -18.23
CA GLU A 496 10.64 -2.25 -17.89
C GLU A 496 9.68 -1.72 -16.80
N ASP A 497 8.57 -2.42 -16.52
CA ASP A 497 7.56 -1.97 -15.53
C ASP A 497 7.67 -2.62 -14.13
N VAL A 498 8.66 -3.50 -13.90
CA VAL A 498 8.86 -4.18 -12.60
C VAL A 498 9.85 -3.41 -11.70
N TYR A 499 9.35 -2.40 -11.00
CA TYR A 499 10.15 -1.56 -10.09
C TYR A 499 10.27 -2.14 -8.68
N TRP A 500 11.31 -2.92 -8.32
CA TRP A 500 11.45 -3.40 -6.93
C TRP A 500 11.58 -2.29 -5.87
N PHE A 501 12.01 -1.10 -6.29
CA PHE A 501 11.95 0.13 -5.51
C PHE A 501 11.42 1.25 -6.41
N PRO A 502 10.67 2.23 -5.87
CA PRO A 502 10.32 3.42 -6.63
C PRO A 502 11.59 4.28 -6.78
N PRO A 503 12.02 4.63 -8.01
CA PRO A 503 13.19 5.46 -8.22
C PRO A 503 12.92 6.87 -7.69
N LEU A 504 13.95 7.47 -7.09
CA LEU A 504 13.95 8.88 -6.72
C LEU A 504 14.45 9.72 -7.90
N ASP A 505 13.91 10.93 -8.04
CA ASP A 505 14.39 11.88 -9.05
C ASP A 505 15.77 12.44 -8.67
N ASP A 506 16.65 12.56 -9.65
CA ASP A 506 18.02 13.06 -9.48
C ASP A 506 18.07 14.52 -8.97
N SER A 507 17.04 15.33 -9.26
CA SER A 507 16.91 16.71 -8.76
C SER A 507 16.89 16.78 -7.23
N ILE A 508 16.46 15.71 -6.55
CA ILE A 508 16.41 15.62 -5.09
C ILE A 508 17.83 15.68 -4.48
N ILE A 509 18.86 15.23 -5.19
CA ILE A 509 20.25 15.33 -4.72
C ILE A 509 20.63 16.79 -4.50
N ARG A 510 20.39 17.64 -5.51
CA ARG A 510 20.65 19.10 -5.41
C ARG A 510 19.82 19.73 -4.32
N TRP A 511 18.57 19.30 -4.16
CA TRP A 511 17.69 19.78 -3.09
C TRP A 511 18.28 19.53 -1.70
N PHE A 512 18.96 18.40 -1.47
CA PHE A 512 19.64 18.15 -0.19
C PHE A 512 20.98 18.88 -0.05
N GLU A 513 21.74 19.02 -1.15
CA GLU A 513 23.04 19.71 -1.18
C GLU A 513 22.93 21.22 -0.95
N GLU A 514 21.84 21.86 -1.41
CA GLU A 514 21.59 23.30 -1.24
C GLU A 514 21.21 23.67 0.20
N ARG A 515 20.99 22.69 1.08
CA ARG A 515 20.52 22.94 2.44
C ARG A 515 21.69 23.20 3.40
N PRO A 516 21.58 24.21 4.28
CA PRO A 516 22.65 24.55 5.21
C PRO A 516 22.95 23.43 6.22
N ASP A 517 21.95 22.62 6.57
CA ASP A 517 22.09 21.60 7.62
C ASP A 517 22.65 20.25 7.11
N THR A 518 22.92 20.15 5.81
CA THR A 518 23.39 18.93 5.16
C THR A 518 24.90 19.05 4.95
N ILE A 519 25.68 18.19 5.63
CA ILE A 519 27.12 18.12 5.40
C ILE A 519 27.42 17.34 4.12
N LEU A 520 26.70 16.22 3.93
CA LEU A 520 26.99 15.27 2.86
C LEU A 520 25.73 14.51 2.45
N VAL A 521 25.58 14.33 1.15
CA VAL A 521 24.51 13.52 0.53
C VAL A 521 25.13 12.31 -0.13
N ALA A 522 24.65 11.12 0.23
CA ALA A 522 25.11 9.84 -0.29
C ALA A 522 24.01 9.18 -1.14
N PRO A 523 23.92 9.49 -2.45
CA PRO A 523 23.07 8.73 -3.35
C PRO A 523 23.56 7.29 -3.50
N LYS A 524 22.62 6.35 -3.46
CA LYS A 524 22.84 4.96 -3.91
C LYS A 524 22.07 4.71 -5.20
N TYR A 525 22.81 4.47 -6.28
CA TYR A 525 22.27 4.02 -7.55
C TYR A 525 22.25 2.49 -7.62
N GLU A 526 21.17 1.91 -8.11
CA GLU A 526 21.12 0.49 -8.46
C GLU A 526 20.22 0.25 -9.67
N ASN A 527 20.46 -0.84 -10.39
CA ASN A 527 19.63 -1.21 -11.53
C ASN A 527 18.37 -1.99 -11.09
N LEU A 528 17.34 -1.96 -11.95
CA LEU A 528 16.16 -2.80 -11.79
C LEU A 528 16.48 -4.29 -12.04
N PRO A 529 15.67 -5.22 -11.51
CA PRO A 529 15.92 -6.66 -11.65
C PRO A 529 15.94 -7.14 -13.10
N HIS A 530 16.98 -7.88 -13.50
CA HIS A 530 17.11 -8.49 -14.83
C HIS A 530 16.88 -10.02 -14.78
N TYR A 531 16.47 -10.61 -15.90
CA TYR A 531 16.23 -12.05 -16.05
C TYR A 531 17.52 -12.88 -16.11
N ASP A 532 17.53 -14.05 -15.46
CA ASP A 532 18.64 -15.02 -15.48
C ASP A 532 18.61 -15.97 -16.72
N THR A 533 17.58 -15.89 -17.56
CA THR A 533 17.34 -16.82 -18.70
C THR A 533 17.49 -16.15 -20.06
N LEU A 534 18.05 -16.89 -21.04
CA LEU A 534 18.17 -16.46 -22.44
C LEU A 534 16.86 -16.60 -23.25
N GLU A 535 15.84 -17.26 -22.70
CA GLU A 535 14.57 -17.56 -23.38
C GLU A 535 13.53 -16.43 -23.28
N HIS A 536 13.73 -15.49 -22.34
CA HIS A 536 12.90 -14.29 -22.19
C HIS A 536 13.79 -13.06 -22.49
N ASP A 537 13.27 -12.09 -23.24
CA ASP A 537 14.01 -10.88 -23.62
C ASP A 537 14.48 -10.11 -22.37
N GLY A 538 15.79 -10.16 -22.10
CA GLY A 538 16.40 -9.50 -20.96
C GLY A 538 17.82 -10.00 -20.71
N PRO A 539 18.85 -9.51 -21.45
CA PRO A 539 20.22 -9.87 -21.17
C PRO A 539 20.62 -9.47 -19.73
N PRO A 540 21.48 -10.22 -19.01
CA PRO A 540 22.12 -9.72 -17.80
C PRO A 540 22.63 -8.29 -17.95
N MET A 541 22.48 -7.49 -16.88
CA MET A 541 22.87 -6.08 -16.84
C MET A 541 24.30 -5.86 -17.37
N ALA A 542 25.23 -6.76 -17.03
CA ALA A 542 26.57 -6.74 -17.57
C ALA A 542 27.16 -8.14 -17.81
N TYR A 543 28.08 -8.18 -18.78
CA TYR A 543 28.87 -9.36 -19.13
C TYR A 543 30.36 -9.08 -18.96
N PHE A 544 31.09 -10.10 -18.52
CA PHE A 544 32.54 -10.14 -18.57
C PHE A 544 33.00 -11.56 -18.92
N GLY A 545 33.46 -11.77 -20.16
CA GLY A 545 33.67 -13.13 -20.70
C GLY A 545 32.37 -13.94 -20.60
N ASP A 546 32.43 -15.11 -19.95
CA ASP A 546 31.25 -15.96 -19.64
C ASP A 546 30.55 -15.58 -18.33
N GLY A 547 31.05 -14.58 -17.61
CA GLY A 547 30.52 -14.11 -16.34
C GLY A 547 29.32 -13.20 -16.54
N ARG A 548 28.17 -13.58 -15.95
CA ARG A 548 26.94 -12.77 -15.90
C ARG A 548 26.89 -11.96 -14.60
N ILE A 549 26.58 -10.67 -14.74
CA ILE A 549 26.34 -9.72 -13.65
C ILE A 549 24.89 -9.24 -13.77
N PHE A 550 24.16 -9.31 -12.65
CA PHE A 550 22.74 -8.92 -12.59
C PHE A 550 22.53 -7.65 -11.77
N GLY A 551 23.47 -7.30 -10.89
CA GLY A 551 23.39 -6.13 -10.03
C GLY A 551 24.60 -5.22 -10.20
N ILE A 552 24.38 -3.92 -10.35
CA ILE A 552 25.38 -2.87 -10.23
C ILE A 552 24.92 -1.95 -9.12
N ILE A 553 25.84 -1.55 -8.25
CA ILE A 553 25.58 -0.60 -7.16
C ILE A 553 26.56 0.56 -7.29
N GLY A 554 26.02 1.77 -7.41
CA GLY A 554 26.77 3.03 -7.33
C GLY A 554 26.64 3.64 -5.94
N ILE A 555 27.76 4.00 -5.31
CA ILE A 555 27.80 4.58 -3.96
C ILE A 555 28.68 5.82 -3.91
N VAL A 556 28.51 6.65 -2.86
CA VAL A 556 29.49 7.68 -2.46
C VAL A 556 30.36 7.10 -1.34
N PRO A 557 31.60 6.66 -1.63
CA PRO A 557 32.39 5.91 -0.66
C PRO A 557 32.69 6.64 0.65
N SER A 558 32.89 7.97 0.63
CA SER A 558 33.12 8.76 1.85
C SER A 558 31.89 8.89 2.74
N ALA A 559 30.70 8.72 2.17
CA ALA A 559 29.41 9.00 2.79
C ALA A 559 28.64 7.74 3.19
N GLU A 560 29.14 6.55 2.84
CA GLU A 560 28.50 5.29 3.19
C GLU A 560 28.56 5.04 4.70
N VAL A 561 27.40 5.16 5.33
CA VAL A 561 27.17 4.94 6.77
C VAL A 561 27.40 3.48 7.17
N LEU A 562 27.17 2.59 6.21
CA LEU A 562 27.37 1.18 6.37
C LEU A 562 28.87 0.90 6.23
N LEU A 563 29.49 0.26 7.23
CA LEU A 563 30.92 -0.11 7.29
C LEU A 563 31.34 -1.10 6.18
N TRP A 564 31.10 -0.77 4.91
CA TRP A 564 31.40 -1.58 3.72
C TRP A 564 32.90 -1.75 3.56
N ASN A 565 33.67 -0.77 4.02
CA ASN A 565 35.12 -0.83 4.13
C ASN A 565 35.62 -2.08 4.89
N GLU A 566 34.91 -2.54 5.93
CA GLU A 566 35.26 -3.74 6.71
C GLU A 566 35.06 -5.07 5.94
N THR A 567 34.36 -5.01 4.79
CA THR A 567 34.18 -6.17 3.92
C THR A 567 35.37 -6.40 2.99
N ILE A 568 36.25 -5.41 2.81
CA ILE A 568 37.40 -5.52 1.90
C ILE A 568 38.44 -6.49 2.45
N VAL A 569 38.88 -7.44 1.62
CA VAL A 569 39.89 -8.45 1.96
C VAL A 569 41.22 -8.20 1.25
N LYS A 570 41.17 -7.64 0.03
CA LYS A 570 42.36 -7.28 -0.76
C LYS A 570 42.17 -5.92 -1.44
N GLY A 571 43.24 -5.16 -1.58
CA GLY A 571 43.20 -3.81 -2.13
C GLY A 571 42.72 -2.79 -1.09
N ARG A 572 41.96 -1.79 -1.53
CA ARG A 572 41.39 -0.73 -0.68
C ARG A 572 39.91 -0.53 -1.00
N PHE A 573 39.20 0.18 -0.13
CA PHE A 573 37.86 0.67 -0.43
C PHE A 573 37.90 1.79 -1.48
N LEU A 574 36.77 2.03 -2.16
CA LEU A 574 36.61 3.13 -3.11
C LEU A 574 36.79 4.48 -2.41
N ARG A 575 37.16 5.49 -3.19
CA ARG A 575 37.20 6.92 -2.82
C ARG A 575 36.34 7.68 -3.82
N ASP A 576 35.85 8.86 -3.43
CA ASP A 576 34.93 9.64 -4.27
C ASP A 576 35.53 10.07 -5.63
N GLY A 577 36.86 10.18 -5.70
CA GLY A 577 37.59 10.48 -6.93
C GLY A 577 37.97 9.27 -7.78
N ASP A 578 37.61 8.04 -7.37
CA ASP A 578 37.89 6.81 -8.13
C ASP A 578 36.87 6.62 -9.27
N GLU A 579 36.88 7.54 -10.23
CA GLU A 579 36.06 7.44 -11.44
C GLU A 579 36.48 6.20 -12.24
N ASN A 580 35.51 5.36 -12.64
CA ASN A 580 35.71 4.04 -13.25
C ASN A 580 36.38 2.97 -12.35
N GLY A 581 36.42 3.20 -11.04
CA GLY A 581 36.82 2.20 -10.05
C GLY A 581 35.73 1.18 -9.75
N VAL A 582 36.09 -0.10 -9.58
CA VAL A 582 35.16 -1.18 -9.21
C VAL A 582 35.66 -2.04 -8.05
N LEU A 583 34.74 -2.42 -7.17
CA LEU A 583 34.92 -3.49 -6.19
C LEU A 583 34.18 -4.74 -6.66
N ILE A 584 34.85 -5.89 -6.54
CA ILE A 584 34.32 -7.19 -6.92
C ILE A 584 34.38 -8.16 -5.76
N SER A 585 33.51 -9.17 -5.73
CA SER A 585 33.57 -10.18 -4.67
C SER A 585 34.77 -11.12 -4.82
N ALA A 586 35.19 -11.73 -3.72
CA ALA A 586 36.29 -12.70 -3.70
C ALA A 586 36.03 -13.91 -4.60
N LYS A 587 34.78 -14.39 -4.70
CA LYS A 587 34.42 -15.46 -5.66
C LYS A 587 34.52 -15.00 -7.11
N LEU A 588 34.06 -13.79 -7.43
CA LEU A 588 34.17 -13.25 -8.78
C LEU A 588 35.64 -13.03 -9.16
N GLY A 589 36.42 -12.39 -8.29
CA GLY A 589 37.86 -12.17 -8.51
C GLY A 589 38.64 -13.46 -8.73
N LYS A 590 38.34 -14.53 -7.98
CA LYS A 590 38.93 -15.87 -8.20
C LYS A 590 38.55 -16.46 -9.56
N ARG A 591 37.28 -16.34 -9.97
CA ARG A 591 36.80 -16.84 -11.26
C ARG A 591 37.46 -16.11 -12.43
N LEU A 592 37.68 -14.80 -12.28
CA LEU A 592 38.30 -13.96 -13.30
C LEU A 592 39.83 -13.94 -13.26
N ASN A 593 40.45 -14.60 -12.27
CA ASN A 593 41.88 -14.50 -11.96
C ASN A 593 42.38 -13.05 -11.86
N ALA A 594 41.51 -12.15 -11.39
CA ALA A 594 41.72 -10.72 -11.47
C ALA A 594 42.60 -10.21 -10.33
N LYS A 595 43.47 -9.24 -10.63
CA LYS A 595 44.35 -8.60 -9.65
C LYS A 595 43.91 -7.17 -9.35
N VAL A 596 44.20 -6.71 -8.13
CA VAL A 596 43.98 -5.31 -7.76
C VAL A 596 44.91 -4.42 -8.58
N GLY A 597 44.38 -3.32 -9.13
CA GLY A 597 45.05 -2.41 -10.05
C GLY A 597 44.96 -2.81 -11.53
N GLU A 598 44.31 -3.94 -11.85
CA GLU A 598 44.06 -4.35 -13.23
C GLU A 598 42.77 -3.70 -13.75
N SER A 599 42.80 -3.19 -14.98
CA SER A 599 41.59 -2.70 -15.65
C SER A 599 40.95 -3.81 -16.49
N LEU A 600 39.68 -4.08 -16.23
CA LEU A 600 38.87 -5.06 -16.94
C LEU A 600 37.79 -4.37 -17.77
N THR A 601 37.51 -4.94 -18.95
CA THR A 601 36.49 -4.43 -19.87
C THR A 601 35.18 -5.19 -19.70
N PHE A 602 34.15 -4.52 -19.21
CA PHE A 602 32.79 -5.05 -19.04
C PHE A 602 31.89 -4.60 -20.19
N ARG A 603 30.97 -5.46 -20.62
CA ARG A 603 29.92 -5.10 -21.58
C ARG A 603 28.61 -4.89 -20.82
N ILE A 604 28.19 -3.64 -20.64
CA ILE A 604 27.05 -3.24 -19.82
C ILE A 604 25.97 -2.71 -20.78
N LEU A 605 24.79 -3.33 -20.79
CA LEU A 605 23.69 -3.00 -21.72
C LEU A 605 24.11 -2.80 -23.19
N GLY A 606 25.08 -3.60 -23.65
CA GLY A 606 25.58 -3.56 -25.02
C GLY A 606 26.78 -2.63 -25.24
N GLU A 607 27.01 -1.65 -24.36
CA GLU A 607 28.17 -0.75 -24.39
C GLU A 607 29.37 -1.33 -23.65
N THR A 608 30.57 -0.89 -24.02
CA THR A 608 31.82 -1.45 -23.50
C THR A 608 32.48 -0.45 -22.55
N MET A 609 32.56 -0.78 -21.26
CA MET A 609 33.14 0.08 -20.23
C MET A 609 34.37 -0.55 -19.60
N ARG A 610 35.44 0.23 -19.43
CA ARG A 610 36.69 -0.22 -18.81
C ARG A 610 36.73 0.21 -17.35
N LEU A 611 36.78 -0.75 -16.43
CA LEU A 611 36.77 -0.51 -14.99
C LEU A 611 38.05 -1.03 -14.32
N GLU A 612 38.63 -0.24 -13.42
CA GLU A 612 39.81 -0.63 -12.64
C GLU A 612 39.43 -1.32 -11.33
N ILE A 613 40.01 -2.49 -11.05
CA ILE A 613 39.74 -3.20 -9.79
C ILE A 613 40.51 -2.56 -8.65
N ILE A 614 39.79 -1.85 -7.79
CA ILE A 614 40.39 -1.14 -6.65
C ILE A 614 40.46 -2.03 -5.40
N GLY A 615 39.51 -2.95 -5.28
CA GLY A 615 39.40 -3.82 -4.11
C GLY A 615 38.55 -5.06 -4.34
N ILE A 616 38.76 -6.05 -3.48
CA ILE A 616 38.02 -7.31 -3.48
C ILE A 616 37.39 -7.51 -2.11
N PHE A 617 36.06 -7.69 -2.07
CA PHE A 617 35.29 -7.84 -0.84
C PHE A 617 34.90 -9.30 -0.53
N ASP A 618 34.69 -9.60 0.75
CA ASP A 618 34.25 -10.92 1.23
C ASP A 618 32.75 -11.13 0.97
N ASP A 619 32.40 -12.18 0.22
CA ASP A 619 31.02 -12.53 -0.12
C ASP A 619 30.11 -12.71 1.12
N THR A 620 30.63 -13.28 2.22
CA THR A 620 29.81 -13.62 3.39
C THR A 620 29.57 -12.42 4.29
N ARG A 621 30.56 -11.54 4.46
CA ARG A 621 30.41 -10.27 5.16
C ARG A 621 29.49 -9.33 4.39
N PHE A 622 29.68 -9.23 3.07
CA PHE A 622 28.83 -8.40 2.21
C PHE A 622 27.36 -8.83 2.26
N LYS A 623 27.08 -10.15 2.21
CA LYS A 623 25.69 -10.67 2.33
C LYS A 623 25.02 -10.39 3.68
N LYS A 624 25.80 -10.15 4.73
CA LYS A 624 25.29 -9.84 6.08
C LYS A 624 25.02 -8.35 6.30
N LEU A 625 25.45 -7.48 5.38
CA LEU A 625 25.18 -6.06 5.48
C LEU A 625 23.67 -5.81 5.56
N ARG A 626 23.29 -4.89 6.44
CA ARG A 626 21.91 -4.44 6.62
C ARG A 626 21.93 -2.93 6.66
N ASP A 627 21.01 -2.35 5.90
CA ASP A 627 20.82 -0.92 5.85
C ASP A 627 20.01 -0.43 7.09
N LEU A 628 19.87 0.88 7.31
CA LEU A 628 19.17 1.43 8.49
C LEU A 628 17.70 0.99 8.55
N ASP A 629 17.08 0.74 7.39
CA ASP A 629 15.74 0.18 7.28
C ASP A 629 15.66 -1.33 7.62
N GLY A 630 16.79 -1.98 7.87
CA GLY A 630 16.91 -3.41 8.15
C GLY A 630 16.95 -4.30 6.91
N ASN A 631 16.89 -3.74 5.69
CA ASN A 631 16.95 -4.48 4.43
C ASN A 631 18.39 -4.75 3.99
N SER A 632 18.57 -5.70 3.08
CA SER A 632 19.87 -5.97 2.46
C SER A 632 20.14 -4.95 1.36
N PRO A 633 21.35 -4.37 1.24
CA PRO A 633 21.70 -3.44 0.17
C PRO A 633 21.95 -4.14 -1.19
N ILE A 634 21.59 -5.42 -1.31
CA ILE A 634 21.88 -6.27 -2.47
C ILE A 634 20.73 -6.14 -3.48
N PRO A 635 21.02 -5.84 -4.76
CA PRO A 635 20.02 -5.83 -5.82
C PRO A 635 19.36 -7.18 -6.03
N TRP A 636 18.20 -7.16 -6.69
CA TRP A 636 17.42 -8.35 -6.99
C TRP A 636 17.56 -8.76 -8.47
N LYS A 637 17.24 -10.01 -8.77
CA LYS A 637 17.16 -10.57 -10.12
C LYS A 637 15.91 -11.41 -10.28
N LEU A 638 15.48 -11.62 -11.52
CA LEU A 638 14.34 -12.46 -11.87
C LEU A 638 14.84 -13.83 -12.32
N ILE A 639 14.27 -14.90 -11.75
CA ILE A 639 14.53 -16.28 -12.16
C ILE A 639 13.22 -16.91 -12.65
N SER A 640 13.26 -17.60 -13.78
CA SER A 640 12.13 -18.41 -14.24
C SER A 640 12.31 -19.86 -13.79
N VAL A 641 11.30 -20.42 -13.14
CA VAL A 641 11.26 -21.83 -12.70
C VAL A 641 9.88 -22.38 -13.07
N ASP A 642 9.84 -23.37 -13.97
CA ASP A 642 8.60 -24.02 -14.43
C ASP A 642 7.56 -23.01 -14.97
N ASP A 643 7.98 -22.08 -15.84
CA ASP A 643 7.20 -20.98 -16.42
C ASP A 643 6.75 -19.87 -15.45
N ASP A 644 6.99 -20.01 -14.15
CA ASP A 644 6.75 -18.96 -13.15
C ASP A 644 8.01 -18.08 -12.94
N VAL A 645 7.80 -16.76 -12.79
CA VAL A 645 8.88 -15.79 -12.54
C VAL A 645 8.96 -15.45 -11.05
N TYR A 646 10.14 -15.64 -10.47
CA TYR A 646 10.42 -15.36 -9.07
C TYR A 646 11.49 -14.28 -8.92
N LEU A 647 11.27 -13.35 -8.00
CA LEU A 647 12.26 -12.38 -7.59
C LEU A 647 13.20 -12.97 -6.52
N THR A 648 14.51 -12.94 -6.77
CA THR A 648 15.54 -13.50 -5.88
C THR A 648 16.70 -12.51 -5.70
N PRO A 649 17.30 -12.34 -4.51
CA PRO A 649 18.43 -11.43 -4.33
C PRO A 649 19.66 -11.96 -5.10
N CYS A 650 20.43 -11.04 -5.68
CA CYS A 650 21.67 -11.38 -6.39
C CYS A 650 22.67 -12.05 -5.44
N SER A 651 23.46 -12.98 -5.97
CA SER A 651 24.63 -13.47 -5.23
C SER A 651 25.75 -12.43 -5.26
N PRO A 652 26.59 -12.27 -4.23
CA PRO A 652 27.73 -11.33 -4.26
C PRO A 652 28.69 -11.51 -5.45
N LYS A 653 28.73 -12.70 -6.07
CA LYS A 653 29.49 -12.99 -7.31
C LYS A 653 28.88 -12.41 -8.60
N GLU A 654 27.64 -11.94 -8.53
CA GLU A 654 26.82 -11.42 -9.62
C GLU A 654 26.66 -9.89 -9.53
N ILE A 655 27.44 -9.24 -8.65
CA ILE A 655 27.31 -7.81 -8.33
C ILE A 655 28.62 -7.07 -8.60
N LEU A 656 28.53 -5.85 -9.13
CA LEU A 656 29.62 -4.87 -9.19
C LEU A 656 29.29 -3.68 -8.29
N VAL A 657 30.28 -3.18 -7.54
CA VAL A 657 30.14 -1.94 -6.76
C VAL A 657 31.08 -0.89 -7.34
N ILE A 658 30.56 0.25 -7.75
CA ILE A 658 31.28 1.32 -8.45
C ILE A 658 31.00 2.68 -7.78
N SER A 659 31.73 3.71 -8.19
CA SER A 659 31.42 5.09 -7.80
C SER A 659 30.07 5.52 -8.38
N TRP A 660 29.29 6.27 -7.61
CA TRP A 660 27.99 6.80 -8.02
C TRP A 660 28.08 7.64 -9.30
N LYS A 661 29.17 8.40 -9.51
CA LYS A 661 29.38 9.18 -10.73
C LYS A 661 29.42 8.28 -11.97
N THR A 662 30.18 7.18 -11.89
CA THR A 662 30.24 6.18 -12.96
C THR A 662 28.90 5.46 -13.11
N ALA A 663 28.19 5.17 -12.02
CA ALA A 663 26.87 4.55 -12.09
C ALA A 663 25.84 5.44 -12.80
N LYS A 664 25.87 6.75 -12.56
CA LYS A 664 24.96 7.73 -13.16
C LYS A 664 25.09 7.83 -14.68
N GLU A 665 26.28 7.55 -15.22
CA GLU A 665 26.52 7.52 -16.67
C GLU A 665 25.98 6.25 -17.35
N ILE A 666 25.69 5.19 -16.59
CA ILE A 666 25.21 3.92 -17.12
C ILE A 666 23.69 3.97 -17.31
N PRO A 667 23.16 3.72 -18.52
CA PRO A 667 21.72 3.59 -18.73
C PRO A 667 21.09 2.51 -17.85
N GLY A 668 19.85 2.70 -17.39
CA GLY A 668 19.14 1.72 -16.56
C GLY A 668 19.56 1.67 -15.08
N MET A 669 20.40 2.60 -14.63
CA MET A 669 20.70 2.84 -13.22
C MET A 669 19.74 3.89 -12.64
N PHE A 670 19.18 3.60 -11.47
CA PHE A 670 18.21 4.49 -10.82
C PHE A 670 18.62 4.81 -9.39
N LEU A 671 18.31 6.03 -8.94
CA LEU A 671 18.51 6.44 -7.56
C LEU A 671 17.52 5.71 -6.65
N SER A 672 18.03 4.83 -5.78
CA SER A 672 17.21 3.95 -4.93
C SER A 672 16.95 4.49 -3.53
N ARG A 673 17.94 5.20 -2.98
CA ARG A 673 17.92 5.82 -1.65
C ARG A 673 18.97 6.93 -1.58
N LEU A 674 18.82 7.77 -0.56
CA LEU A 674 19.78 8.81 -0.18
C LEU A 674 20.10 8.65 1.30
N ASP A 675 21.38 8.62 1.68
CA ASP A 675 21.77 8.85 3.08
C ASP A 675 22.23 10.30 3.25
N ILE A 676 21.75 10.96 4.30
CA ILE A 676 22.03 12.37 4.57
C ILE A 676 22.78 12.45 5.88
N VAL A 677 23.99 13.00 5.84
CA VAL A 677 24.76 13.30 7.04
C VAL A 677 24.46 14.74 7.44
N CYS A 678 23.92 14.92 8.65
CA CYS A 678 23.58 16.23 9.19
C CYS A 678 24.67 16.74 10.14
N GLU A 679 24.63 18.04 10.43
CA GLU A 679 25.51 18.66 11.43
C GLU A 679 25.37 18.05 12.84
N GLU A 680 26.49 17.99 13.58
CA GLU A 680 26.50 17.48 14.95
C GLU A 680 25.59 18.31 15.87
N GLY A 681 24.80 17.64 16.69
CA GLY A 681 23.87 18.28 17.65
C GLY A 681 22.47 18.56 17.11
N LYS A 682 22.19 18.27 15.83
CA LYS A 682 20.84 18.39 15.26
C LYS A 682 19.92 17.26 15.74
N ASP A 683 18.67 17.60 16.02
CA ASP A 683 17.63 16.59 16.30
C ASP A 683 17.23 15.87 15.00
N LEU A 684 17.87 14.73 14.77
CA LEU A 684 17.61 13.89 13.59
C LEU A 684 16.17 13.36 13.57
N GLY A 685 15.50 13.25 14.72
CA GLY A 685 14.11 12.83 14.83
C GLY A 685 13.16 13.87 14.26
N GLU A 686 13.30 15.13 14.67
CA GLU A 686 12.53 16.24 14.08
C GLU A 686 12.85 16.43 12.59
N TYR A 687 14.11 16.27 12.18
CA TYR A 687 14.49 16.34 10.77
C TYR A 687 13.83 15.22 9.93
N ALA A 688 13.80 13.98 10.42
CA ALA A 688 13.12 12.89 9.73
C ALA A 688 11.60 13.13 9.61
N LYS A 689 10.95 13.68 10.65
CA LYS A 689 9.53 14.06 10.61
C LYS A 689 9.26 15.17 9.60
N MET A 690 10.15 16.16 9.52
CA MET A 690 10.10 17.25 8.54
C MET A 690 10.14 16.69 7.11
N LEU A 691 11.06 15.76 6.81
CA LEU A 691 11.16 15.13 5.50
C LEU A 691 9.89 14.34 5.13
N ALA A 692 9.32 13.61 6.09
CA ALA A 692 8.08 12.87 5.90
C ALA A 692 6.88 13.79 5.64
N LEU A 693 6.76 14.91 6.37
CA LEU A 693 5.65 15.85 6.21
C LEU A 693 5.78 16.66 4.92
N ASN A 694 6.96 17.21 4.64
CA ASN A 694 7.15 18.20 3.58
C ASN A 694 7.27 17.56 2.19
N LYS A 695 7.94 16.41 2.09
CA LYS A 695 8.21 15.73 0.80
C LYS A 695 7.60 14.33 0.72
N GLY A 696 6.90 13.88 1.76
CA GLY A 696 6.28 12.56 1.79
C GLY A 696 7.27 11.42 1.97
N PHE A 697 8.56 11.72 2.14
CA PHE A 697 9.61 10.70 2.20
C PHE A 697 9.42 9.72 3.35
N ARG A 698 9.93 8.51 3.15
CA ARG A 698 10.18 7.58 4.25
C ARG A 698 11.59 7.83 4.75
N ALA A 699 11.70 8.26 6.00
CA ALA A 699 12.96 8.67 6.60
C ALA A 699 13.26 7.80 7.83
N TRP A 700 14.40 7.11 7.81
CA TRP A 700 14.90 6.31 8.92
C TRP A 700 16.01 7.06 9.64
N VAL A 701 15.90 7.10 10.96
CA VAL A 701 16.86 7.78 11.83
C VAL A 701 17.26 6.86 12.97
N SER A 702 18.54 6.85 13.30
CA SER A 702 19.02 6.18 14.51
C SER A 702 19.10 7.15 15.67
N THR A 703 18.40 6.85 16.76
CA THR A 703 18.47 7.57 18.04
C THR A 703 19.03 6.63 19.11
N GLU A 704 19.42 7.13 20.28
CA GLU A 704 19.96 6.30 21.38
C GLU A 704 19.06 5.10 21.74
N ASP A 705 17.74 5.29 21.61
CA ASP A 705 16.75 4.27 21.91
C ASP A 705 16.61 3.20 20.82
N GLY A 706 16.96 3.49 19.56
CA GLY A 706 16.82 2.58 18.42
C GLY A 706 16.64 3.30 17.09
N VAL A 707 16.40 2.53 16.02
CA VAL A 707 16.05 3.13 14.72
C VAL A 707 14.55 3.39 14.64
N TYR A 708 14.18 4.62 14.26
CA TYR A 708 12.81 5.06 14.05
C TYR A 708 12.55 5.34 12.56
N LEU A 709 11.32 5.09 12.12
CA LEU A 709 10.83 5.43 10.80
C LEU A 709 9.81 6.57 10.93
N ALA A 710 10.11 7.70 10.31
CA ALA A 710 9.20 8.79 10.03
C ALA A 710 8.58 8.61 8.63
N GLN A 711 7.25 8.54 8.56
CA GLN A 711 6.53 8.48 7.28
C GLN A 711 5.07 8.92 7.45
N LEU A 712 4.46 9.41 6.38
CA LEU A 712 3.01 9.56 6.28
C LEU A 712 2.37 8.20 5.97
N ALA A 713 1.65 7.63 6.92
CA ALA A 713 1.04 6.32 6.75
C ALA A 713 -0.29 6.20 7.48
N SER A 714 -1.08 5.20 7.05
CA SER A 714 -2.26 4.78 7.80
C SER A 714 -1.81 4.11 9.10
N TYR A 715 -2.25 4.65 10.23
CA TYR A 715 -1.99 4.10 11.54
C TYR A 715 -3.29 3.59 12.16
N PHE A 716 -3.18 2.53 12.96
CA PHE A 716 -4.28 2.02 13.75
C PHE A 716 -3.97 2.27 15.23
N GLU A 717 -4.80 3.09 15.87
CA GLU A 717 -4.80 3.24 17.32
C GLU A 717 -5.89 2.36 17.97
N TRP A 718 -5.47 1.53 18.92
CA TRP A 718 -6.34 0.72 19.77
C TRP A 718 -6.44 1.39 21.13
N LYS A 719 -7.46 2.24 21.35
CA LYS A 719 -7.74 2.79 22.69
C LYS A 719 -8.78 1.90 23.39
N GLY A 720 -8.53 1.59 24.67
CA GLY A 720 -9.46 0.77 25.48
C GLY A 720 -8.99 -0.66 25.79
N LEU A 721 -7.70 -0.98 25.65
CA LEU A 721 -7.17 -2.33 25.96
C LEU A 721 -7.47 -2.77 27.41
N PHE A 722 -7.59 -1.81 28.35
CA PHE A 722 -8.00 -2.06 29.73
C PHE A 722 -9.39 -2.73 29.87
N ILE A 723 -10.23 -2.67 28.83
CA ILE A 723 -11.59 -3.24 28.80
C ILE A 723 -11.58 -4.71 28.37
N ALA A 724 -10.48 -5.19 27.79
CA ALA A 724 -10.34 -6.59 27.36
C ALA A 724 -10.52 -7.56 28.53
N VAL A 725 -10.01 -7.22 29.71
CA VAL A 725 -10.12 -8.05 30.92
C VAL A 725 -11.59 -8.17 31.40
N PRO A 726 -12.32 -7.07 31.67
CA PRO A 726 -13.76 -7.13 31.96
C PRO A 726 -14.57 -7.88 30.90
N TRP A 727 -14.27 -7.66 29.61
CA TRP A 727 -14.97 -8.32 28.52
C TRP A 727 -14.75 -9.85 28.53
N GLY A 728 -13.50 -10.28 28.76
CA GLY A 728 -13.15 -11.68 28.96
C GLY A 728 -13.91 -12.32 30.13
N ILE A 729 -14.06 -11.61 31.25
CA ILE A 729 -14.85 -12.07 32.41
C ILE A 729 -16.30 -12.30 32.02
N VAL A 730 -16.92 -11.39 31.27
CA VAL A 730 -18.33 -11.53 30.85
C VAL A 730 -18.49 -12.70 29.87
N VAL A 731 -17.58 -12.89 28.91
CA VAL A 731 -17.59 -14.05 28.00
C VAL A 731 -17.45 -15.36 28.78
N LEU A 732 -16.51 -15.43 29.73
CA LEU A 732 -16.34 -16.61 30.59
C LEU A 732 -17.60 -16.89 31.41
N ASN A 733 -18.27 -15.87 31.94
CA ASN A 733 -19.53 -16.02 32.67
C ASN A 733 -20.65 -16.60 31.77
N VAL A 734 -20.76 -16.13 30.52
CA VAL A 734 -21.70 -16.71 29.54
C VAL A 734 -21.39 -18.19 29.27
N VAL A 735 -20.11 -18.55 29.14
CA VAL A 735 -19.70 -19.95 28.96
C VAL A 735 -20.07 -20.80 30.18
N VAL A 736 -19.78 -20.32 31.40
CA VAL A 736 -20.09 -21.02 32.66
C VAL A 736 -21.60 -21.22 32.82
N THR A 737 -22.41 -20.20 32.54
CA THR A 737 -23.87 -20.29 32.63
C THR A 737 -24.47 -21.27 31.63
N MET A 738 -23.94 -21.33 30.39
CA MET A 738 -24.36 -22.31 29.39
C MET A 738 -23.93 -23.74 29.74
N LEU A 739 -22.72 -23.92 30.28
CA LEU A 739 -22.27 -25.22 30.78
C LEU A 739 -23.16 -25.71 31.93
N GLY A 740 -23.47 -24.84 32.91
CA GLY A 740 -24.38 -25.14 34.00
C GLY A 740 -25.77 -25.56 33.50
N ALA A 741 -26.28 -24.89 32.46
CA ALA A 741 -27.54 -25.27 31.82
C ALA A 741 -27.53 -26.68 31.23
N LEU A 742 -26.40 -27.15 30.69
CA LEU A 742 -26.28 -28.53 30.21
C LEU A 742 -26.22 -29.54 31.36
N TYR A 743 -25.43 -29.29 32.40
CA TYR A 743 -25.26 -30.23 33.51
C TYR A 743 -26.60 -30.60 34.16
N GLU A 744 -27.45 -29.60 34.37
CA GLU A 744 -28.79 -29.82 34.93
C GLU A 744 -29.74 -30.56 33.98
N ARG A 745 -29.50 -30.47 32.66
CA ARG A 745 -30.34 -31.10 31.62
C ARG A 745 -29.91 -32.51 31.26
N ARG A 746 -28.87 -33.06 31.91
CA ARG A 746 -28.39 -34.43 31.63
C ARG A 746 -29.48 -35.49 31.77
N ARG A 747 -30.40 -35.36 32.73
CA ARG A 747 -31.54 -36.30 32.88
C ARG A 747 -32.55 -36.18 31.74
N GLU A 748 -32.86 -34.97 31.30
CA GLU A 748 -33.77 -34.72 30.17
C GLU A 748 -33.16 -35.24 28.85
N ILE A 749 -31.86 -35.01 28.63
CA ILE A 749 -31.11 -35.52 27.47
C ILE A 749 -31.14 -37.06 27.40
N LYS A 750 -30.97 -37.74 28.54
CA LYS A 750 -31.10 -39.21 28.63
C LYS A 750 -32.51 -39.69 28.29
N ILE A 751 -33.55 -38.99 28.75
CA ILE A 751 -34.95 -39.31 28.43
C ILE A 751 -35.20 -39.16 26.93
N TYR A 752 -34.77 -38.05 26.31
CA TYR A 752 -34.92 -37.84 24.87
C TYR A 752 -34.18 -38.90 24.05
N SER A 753 -32.97 -39.26 24.48
CA SER A 753 -32.21 -40.34 23.84
C SER A 753 -32.89 -41.71 24.00
N ALA A 754 -33.56 -41.98 25.12
CA ALA A 754 -34.29 -43.23 25.35
C ALA A 754 -35.57 -43.34 24.52
N ILE A 755 -36.21 -42.21 24.20
CA ILE A 755 -37.38 -42.12 23.29
C ILE A 755 -36.96 -42.22 21.80
N GLY A 756 -35.65 -42.28 21.52
CA GLY A 756 -35.12 -42.44 20.17
C GLY A 756 -34.73 -41.13 19.47
N MET A 757 -34.64 -40.00 20.20
CA MET A 757 -34.16 -38.74 19.63
C MET A 757 -32.65 -38.83 19.37
N ASN A 758 -32.24 -38.58 18.13
CA ASN A 758 -30.83 -38.56 17.74
C ASN A 758 -30.06 -37.51 18.58
N PRO A 759 -28.88 -37.83 19.17
CA PRO A 759 -28.02 -36.88 19.85
C PRO A 759 -27.76 -35.58 19.07
N SER A 760 -27.69 -35.64 17.74
CA SER A 760 -27.55 -34.48 16.87
C SER A 760 -28.75 -33.52 16.92
N HIS A 761 -29.97 -34.03 17.13
CA HIS A 761 -31.17 -33.19 17.26
C HIS A 761 -31.23 -32.51 18.62
N ILE A 762 -30.78 -33.21 19.68
CA ILE A 762 -30.67 -32.66 21.03
C ILE A 762 -29.61 -31.55 21.04
N ALA A 763 -28.46 -31.81 20.41
CA ALA A 763 -27.41 -30.83 20.17
C ALA A 763 -27.93 -29.61 19.39
N GLY A 764 -28.67 -29.85 18.30
CA GLY A 764 -29.29 -28.80 17.51
C GLY A 764 -30.24 -27.91 18.32
N ALA A 765 -31.03 -28.48 19.24
CA ALA A 765 -31.93 -27.69 20.09
C ALA A 765 -31.18 -26.77 21.05
N LEU A 766 -30.05 -27.22 21.60
CA LEU A 766 -29.19 -26.40 22.45
C LEU A 766 -28.48 -25.29 21.66
N LEU A 767 -28.02 -25.58 20.44
CA LEU A 767 -27.42 -24.57 19.56
C LEU A 767 -28.43 -23.51 19.12
N VAL A 768 -29.67 -23.91 18.82
CA VAL A 768 -30.74 -22.96 18.47
C VAL A 768 -31.14 -22.11 19.68
N GLU A 769 -31.20 -22.70 20.88
CA GLU A 769 -31.42 -21.94 22.12
C GLU A 769 -30.34 -20.89 22.34
N ALA A 770 -29.07 -21.30 22.20
CA ALA A 770 -27.92 -20.41 22.22
C ALA A 770 -28.01 -19.29 21.18
N ALA A 771 -28.31 -19.64 19.93
CA ALA A 771 -28.42 -18.68 18.84
C ALA A 771 -29.57 -17.68 19.04
N MET A 772 -30.73 -18.13 19.54
CA MET A 772 -31.86 -17.23 19.86
C MET A 772 -31.48 -16.22 20.94
N ILE A 773 -30.80 -16.64 22.00
CA ILE A 773 -30.31 -15.71 23.04
C ILE A 773 -29.24 -14.77 22.46
N GLY A 774 -28.33 -15.29 21.64
CA GLY A 774 -27.27 -14.50 20.98
C GLY A 774 -27.82 -13.42 20.06
N VAL A 775 -28.80 -13.74 19.21
CA VAL A 775 -29.47 -12.77 18.32
C VAL A 775 -30.21 -11.71 19.11
N LEU A 776 -31.02 -12.12 20.09
CA LEU A 776 -31.80 -11.18 20.90
C LEU A 776 -30.88 -10.27 21.72
N GLY A 777 -29.89 -10.86 22.40
CA GLY A 777 -28.93 -10.13 23.23
C GLY A 777 -28.03 -9.23 22.40
N GLY A 778 -27.64 -9.68 21.20
CA GLY A 778 -26.91 -8.88 20.21
C GLY A 778 -27.71 -7.66 19.75
N GLY A 779 -28.97 -7.86 19.35
CA GLY A 779 -29.80 -6.78 18.84
C GLY A 779 -30.19 -5.74 19.90
N LEU A 780 -30.61 -6.19 21.08
CA LEU A 780 -30.98 -5.29 22.17
C LEU A 780 -29.75 -4.67 22.85
N GLY A 781 -28.65 -5.43 22.95
CA GLY A 781 -27.39 -4.92 23.44
C GLY A 781 -26.81 -3.84 22.54
N TYR A 782 -26.91 -4.00 21.22
CA TYR A 782 -26.50 -2.98 20.26
C TYR A 782 -27.30 -1.68 20.42
N LEU A 783 -28.64 -1.77 20.51
CA LEU A 783 -29.49 -0.59 20.75
C LEU A 783 -29.14 0.12 22.07
N LEU A 784 -28.90 -0.64 23.13
CA LEU A 784 -28.48 -0.06 24.42
C LEU A 784 -27.10 0.58 24.35
N GLY A 785 -26.16 -0.04 23.65
CA GLY A 785 -24.82 0.52 23.42
C GLY A 785 -24.89 1.86 22.69
N LEU A 786 -25.76 1.98 21.68
CA LEU A 786 -26.01 3.25 21.00
C LEU A 786 -26.61 4.30 21.95
N GLY A 787 -27.57 3.90 22.80
CA GLY A 787 -28.16 4.78 23.80
C GLY A 787 -27.14 5.34 24.80
N TRP A 788 -26.07 4.58 25.07
CA TRP A 788 -25.04 4.99 26.01
C TRP A 788 -24.23 6.21 25.54
N TYR A 789 -24.01 6.38 24.23
CA TYR A 789 -23.34 7.58 23.70
C TYR A 789 -24.09 8.87 24.03
N LYS A 790 -25.42 8.82 23.93
CA LYS A 790 -26.27 9.95 24.31
C LYS A 790 -26.29 10.17 25.81
N ALA A 791 -26.32 9.10 26.60
CA ALA A 791 -26.23 9.19 28.05
C ALA A 791 -24.88 9.79 28.50
N MET A 792 -23.77 9.40 27.88
CA MET A 792 -22.44 9.97 28.12
C MET A 792 -22.39 11.46 27.78
N SER A 793 -22.98 11.86 26.63
CA SER A 793 -23.10 13.27 26.25
C SER A 793 -23.91 14.07 27.27
N LEU A 794 -25.07 13.57 27.70
CA LEU A 794 -25.94 14.25 28.68
C LEU A 794 -25.32 14.36 30.07
N LEU A 795 -24.56 13.34 30.49
CA LEU A 795 -23.89 13.30 31.79
C LEU A 795 -22.51 13.99 31.77
N ALA A 796 -22.11 14.58 30.63
CA ALA A 796 -20.79 15.17 30.40
C ALA A 796 -19.64 14.22 30.77
N LEU A 797 -19.84 12.91 30.58
CA LEU A 797 -18.78 11.91 30.77
C LEU A 797 -17.78 12.08 29.62
N GLY A 798 -16.63 12.69 29.91
CA GLY A 798 -15.53 12.95 28.97
C GLY A 798 -14.76 11.70 28.53
N LEU A 799 -15.46 10.58 28.32
CA LEU A 799 -14.88 9.32 27.91
C LEU A 799 -14.48 9.39 26.42
N GLN A 800 -13.20 9.19 26.14
CA GLN A 800 -12.63 9.28 24.80
C GLN A 800 -12.95 8.03 23.96
N VAL A 801 -14.23 7.82 23.64
CA VAL A 801 -14.69 6.69 22.83
C VAL A 801 -15.39 7.20 21.57
N LYS A 802 -15.02 6.64 20.42
CA LYS A 802 -15.65 6.96 19.14
C LYS A 802 -17.01 6.27 18.98
N GLN A 803 -18.02 7.02 18.55
CA GLN A 803 -19.34 6.48 18.26
C GLN A 803 -19.31 5.47 17.11
N LYS A 804 -19.83 4.27 17.33
CA LYS A 804 -19.95 3.23 16.31
C LYS A 804 -21.21 3.42 15.46
N VAL A 805 -21.07 4.06 14.30
CA VAL A 805 -22.17 4.31 13.34
C VAL A 805 -22.20 3.38 12.14
N SER A 806 -21.13 2.62 11.88
CA SER A 806 -21.02 1.74 10.71
C SER A 806 -21.82 0.44 10.85
N VAL A 807 -22.36 -0.06 9.72
CA VAL A 807 -23.01 -1.38 9.58
C VAL A 807 -22.15 -2.53 10.12
N LEU A 808 -20.84 -2.46 9.91
CA LEU A 808 -19.92 -3.51 10.33
C LEU A 808 -20.00 -3.78 11.84
N TRP A 809 -20.31 -2.76 12.64
CA TRP A 809 -20.46 -2.92 14.09
C TRP A 809 -21.73 -3.67 14.49
N VAL A 810 -22.79 -3.61 13.69
CA VAL A 810 -23.99 -4.46 13.88
C VAL A 810 -23.62 -5.92 13.67
N LEU A 811 -22.91 -6.22 12.59
CA LEU A 811 -22.45 -7.57 12.29
C LEU A 811 -21.44 -8.06 13.34
N ALA A 812 -20.52 -7.21 13.77
CA ALA A 812 -19.56 -7.52 14.84
C ALA A 812 -20.27 -7.77 16.17
N ALA A 813 -21.28 -6.97 16.54
CA ALA A 813 -22.09 -7.19 17.74
C ALA A 813 -22.79 -8.56 17.72
N ILE A 814 -23.38 -8.93 16.59
CA ILE A 814 -24.01 -10.23 16.39
C ILE A 814 -22.96 -11.35 16.42
N ALA A 815 -21.81 -11.16 15.77
CA ALA A 815 -20.74 -12.14 15.76
C ALA A 815 -20.18 -12.39 17.17
N VAL A 816 -19.96 -11.33 17.95
CA VAL A 816 -19.52 -11.40 19.34
C VAL A 816 -20.56 -12.11 20.21
N SER A 817 -21.83 -11.72 20.10
CA SER A 817 -22.89 -12.37 20.88
C SER A 817 -23.03 -13.84 20.49
N MET A 818 -23.03 -14.14 19.19
CA MET A 818 -23.14 -15.49 18.68
C MET A 818 -21.94 -16.35 19.08
N ALA A 819 -20.71 -15.84 18.96
CA ALA A 819 -19.50 -16.55 19.35
C ALA A 819 -19.48 -16.85 20.85
N ALA A 820 -19.85 -15.90 21.71
CA ALA A 820 -19.90 -16.12 23.16
C ALA A 820 -20.88 -17.24 23.53
N VAL A 821 -22.08 -17.24 22.93
CA VAL A 821 -23.10 -18.23 23.27
C VAL A 821 -22.86 -19.57 22.59
N LEU A 822 -22.41 -19.59 21.33
CA LEU A 822 -22.07 -20.81 20.62
C LEU A 822 -20.85 -21.50 21.21
N THR A 823 -19.86 -20.77 21.75
CA THR A 823 -18.73 -21.38 22.45
C THR A 823 -19.21 -22.14 23.69
N GLY A 824 -20.09 -21.52 24.50
CA GLY A 824 -20.75 -22.20 25.61
C GLY A 824 -21.58 -23.40 25.17
N GLY A 825 -22.36 -23.26 24.10
CA GLY A 825 -23.18 -24.32 23.51
C GLY A 825 -22.35 -25.48 22.96
N PHE A 826 -21.25 -25.22 22.26
CA PHE A 826 -20.37 -26.21 21.65
C PHE A 826 -19.54 -26.98 22.69
N MET A 827 -19.05 -26.30 23.72
CA MET A 827 -18.42 -26.98 24.87
C MET A 827 -19.42 -27.92 25.56
N ALA A 828 -20.68 -27.49 25.66
CA ALA A 828 -21.79 -28.33 26.09
C ALA A 828 -21.95 -29.58 25.18
N LEU A 829 -21.88 -29.43 23.85
CA LEU A 829 -21.98 -30.57 22.92
C LEU A 829 -20.89 -31.62 23.13
N LYS A 830 -19.63 -31.20 23.31
CA LYS A 830 -18.53 -32.15 23.61
C LYS A 830 -18.79 -32.97 24.87
N GLY A 831 -19.40 -32.37 25.90
CA GLY A 831 -19.80 -33.07 27.12
C GLY A 831 -21.01 -34.01 26.98
N SER A 832 -21.89 -33.75 26.00
CA SER A 832 -23.10 -34.56 25.72
C SER A 832 -22.80 -35.83 24.92
N VAL A 833 -21.87 -35.77 23.96
CA VAL A 833 -21.49 -36.91 23.10
C VAL A 833 -20.80 -38.03 23.91
N VAL A 834 -20.19 -37.70 25.05
CA VAL A 834 -19.60 -38.68 25.99
C VAL A 834 -20.66 -39.57 26.66
N ILE A 835 -21.95 -39.20 26.61
CA ILE A 835 -23.04 -39.87 27.33
C ILE A 835 -23.71 -40.97 26.48
N THR A 836 -23.33 -41.15 25.21
CA THR A 836 -23.76 -42.30 24.40
C THR A 836 -22.72 -43.44 24.51
N PRO A 837 -22.99 -44.55 25.22
CA PRO A 837 -21.97 -45.58 25.50
C PRO A 837 -21.52 -46.37 24.26
N SER A 838 -22.17 -46.20 23.11
CA SER A 838 -22.03 -47.07 21.94
C SER A 838 -20.94 -46.64 20.94
N LEU A 839 -20.33 -45.46 21.10
CA LEU A 839 -19.29 -44.96 20.18
C LEU A 839 -17.92 -44.86 20.88
N LYS A 840 -17.28 -46.01 21.12
CA LYS A 840 -15.82 -46.04 21.37
C LYS A 840 -15.10 -45.65 20.08
N ARG A 841 -14.90 -44.33 19.87
CA ARG A 841 -14.22 -43.73 18.71
C ARG A 841 -12.74 -43.40 18.98
N ARG A 842 -12.08 -44.16 19.86
CA ARG A 842 -10.62 -44.11 20.04
C ARG A 842 -10.07 -45.52 20.01
N TRP A 843 -9.56 -45.90 18.85
CA TRP A 843 -8.70 -47.06 18.70
C TRP A 843 -7.27 -46.63 19.08
N LYS A 844 -6.59 -47.47 19.86
CA LYS A 844 -5.17 -47.29 20.22
C LYS A 844 -4.41 -48.37 19.46
N ILE A 845 -3.39 -47.99 18.69
CA ILE A 845 -2.49 -48.96 18.03
C ILE A 845 -1.76 -49.69 19.17
N GLU A 846 -1.99 -50.98 19.34
CA GLU A 846 -1.15 -51.82 20.17
C GLU A 846 0.21 -51.89 19.47
N ALA A 847 1.21 -51.20 20.02
CA ALA A 847 2.51 -51.07 19.40
C ALA A 847 3.20 -52.45 19.35
N SER A 848 3.35 -53.02 18.15
CA SER A 848 4.38 -54.03 17.91
C SER A 848 5.71 -53.30 17.72
N THR A 849 6.71 -53.68 18.51
CA THR A 849 8.02 -53.02 18.63
C THR A 849 8.98 -53.31 17.48
N ILE A 850 8.51 -53.86 16.37
CA ILE A 850 9.34 -54.30 15.24
C ILE A 850 8.98 -53.44 14.03
N GLU A 851 9.90 -52.57 13.60
CA GLU A 851 9.83 -51.93 12.28
C GLU A 851 10.13 -52.99 11.20
N PRO A 852 9.35 -53.06 10.10
CA PRO A 852 8.26 -52.17 9.71
C PRO A 852 6.93 -52.45 10.45
N LEU A 853 6.17 -51.39 10.76
CA LEU A 853 4.84 -51.51 11.35
C LEU A 853 3.87 -52.11 10.33
N GLU A 854 3.42 -53.32 10.59
CA GLU A 854 2.43 -54.02 9.76
C GLU A 854 1.05 -54.00 10.43
N LEU A 855 0.05 -53.49 9.71
CA LEU A 855 -1.33 -53.40 10.18
C LEU A 855 -2.26 -54.09 9.18
N THR A 856 -3.03 -55.05 9.66
CA THR A 856 -4.15 -55.61 8.88
C THR A 856 -5.35 -54.70 9.03
N LEU A 857 -5.84 -54.15 7.93
CA LEU A 857 -6.92 -53.17 7.92
C LEU A 857 -8.26 -53.91 7.94
N PRO A 858 -9.25 -53.48 8.74
CA PRO A 858 -10.53 -54.18 8.91
C PRO A 858 -11.48 -53.90 7.75
N VAL A 859 -11.04 -54.11 6.51
CA VAL A 859 -11.82 -53.98 5.29
C VAL A 859 -11.70 -55.27 4.49
N ARG A 860 -12.82 -55.73 3.93
CA ARG A 860 -12.87 -56.86 3.00
C ARG A 860 -13.23 -56.29 1.64
N VAL A 861 -12.39 -56.52 0.64
CA VAL A 861 -12.57 -56.07 -0.74
C VAL A 861 -12.78 -57.30 -1.60
N THR A 862 -13.92 -57.40 -2.26
CA THR A 862 -14.21 -58.48 -3.22
C THR A 862 -13.47 -58.23 -4.53
N GLU A 863 -13.29 -59.27 -5.35
CA GLU A 863 -12.58 -59.16 -6.63
C GLU A 863 -13.13 -58.09 -7.57
N ALA A 864 -14.47 -57.94 -7.64
CA ALA A 864 -15.12 -56.89 -8.43
C ALA A 864 -14.85 -55.46 -7.91
N GLU A 865 -14.52 -55.31 -6.63
CA GLU A 865 -14.30 -54.01 -5.98
C GLU A 865 -12.84 -53.56 -5.98
N VAL A 866 -11.90 -54.42 -6.37
CA VAL A 866 -10.44 -54.14 -6.28
C VAL A 866 -10.06 -52.90 -7.08
N GLU A 867 -10.53 -52.81 -8.32
CA GLU A 867 -10.18 -51.68 -9.21
C GLU A 867 -10.73 -50.35 -8.66
N GLY A 868 -11.99 -50.37 -8.21
CA GLY A 868 -12.61 -49.19 -7.58
C GLY A 868 -11.95 -48.79 -6.27
N PHE A 869 -11.52 -49.76 -5.46
CA PHE A 869 -10.79 -49.53 -4.22
C PHE A 869 -9.41 -48.89 -4.49
N VAL A 870 -8.63 -49.45 -5.41
CA VAL A 870 -7.30 -48.94 -5.75
C VAL A 870 -7.40 -47.53 -6.32
N LYS A 871 -8.30 -47.29 -7.27
CA LYS A 871 -8.55 -45.97 -7.86
C LYS A 871 -8.90 -44.93 -6.79
N TYR A 872 -9.80 -45.28 -5.87
CA TYR A 872 -10.21 -44.38 -4.78
C TYR A 872 -9.05 -44.01 -3.85
N VAL A 873 -8.24 -44.99 -3.45
CA VAL A 873 -7.07 -44.75 -2.59
C VAL A 873 -6.05 -43.86 -3.32
N MET A 874 -5.79 -44.13 -4.60
CA MET A 874 -4.85 -43.34 -5.43
C MET A 874 -5.30 -41.89 -5.59
N GLU A 875 -6.56 -41.65 -5.91
CA GLU A 875 -7.14 -40.30 -6.07
C GLU A 875 -7.04 -39.50 -4.76
N ARG A 876 -7.37 -40.14 -3.64
CA ARG A 876 -7.35 -39.50 -2.32
C ARG A 876 -5.93 -39.25 -1.80
N LEU A 877 -4.94 -40.03 -2.25
CA LEU A 877 -3.52 -39.73 -2.03
C LEU A 877 -3.07 -38.56 -2.90
N ARG A 878 -3.36 -38.57 -4.22
CA ARG A 878 -2.99 -37.49 -5.15
C ARG A 878 -3.57 -36.13 -4.78
N TYR A 879 -4.83 -36.09 -4.32
CA TYR A 879 -5.46 -34.87 -3.80
C TYR A 879 -4.66 -34.21 -2.66
N ARG A 880 -3.81 -34.98 -1.97
CA ARG A 880 -2.98 -34.49 -0.85
C ARG A 880 -1.51 -34.33 -1.24
N MET A 881 -1.23 -34.02 -2.50
CA MET A 881 0.09 -33.58 -2.94
C MET A 881 0.34 -32.09 -2.63
N GLU A 882 -0.72 -31.31 -2.42
CA GLU A 882 -0.69 -29.85 -2.21
C GLU A 882 -1.28 -29.42 -0.85
N ASP A 883 -1.45 -30.37 0.08
CA ASP A 883 -2.08 -30.11 1.38
C ASP A 883 -1.09 -29.40 2.34
N LEU A 884 -1.57 -28.35 3.03
CA LEU A 884 -0.78 -27.45 3.88
C LEU A 884 -0.24 -28.13 5.14
N ASP A 885 -0.89 -29.21 5.60
CA ASP A 885 -0.54 -29.90 6.85
C ASP A 885 0.40 -31.11 6.64
N TYR A 886 0.29 -31.80 5.49
CA TYR A 886 1.11 -32.98 5.16
C TYR A 886 1.01 -33.34 3.68
N VAL A 887 2.13 -33.75 3.08
CA VAL A 887 2.22 -34.01 1.64
C VAL A 887 2.49 -35.49 1.39
N THR A 888 1.82 -36.06 0.39
CA THR A 888 2.15 -37.38 -0.16
C THR A 888 2.97 -37.24 -1.45
N ARG A 889 3.97 -38.11 -1.65
CA ARG A 889 4.89 -38.06 -2.82
C ARG A 889 5.14 -39.45 -3.40
N TRP A 890 5.54 -39.51 -4.67
CA TRP A 890 5.93 -40.74 -5.39
C TRP A 890 4.94 -41.90 -5.23
N ILE A 891 3.69 -41.67 -5.65
CA ILE A 891 2.62 -42.66 -5.61
C ILE A 891 2.74 -43.58 -6.84
N ARG A 892 2.93 -44.89 -6.63
CA ARG A 892 2.99 -45.91 -7.70
C ARG A 892 2.18 -47.15 -7.34
N GLU A 893 1.46 -47.68 -8.32
CA GLU A 893 0.84 -49.01 -8.25
C GLU A 893 1.76 -50.06 -8.89
N THR A 894 1.76 -51.26 -8.35
CA THR A 894 2.41 -52.44 -8.95
C THR A 894 1.51 -53.65 -8.74
N SER A 895 1.31 -54.44 -9.80
CA SER A 895 0.63 -55.73 -9.73
C SER A 895 1.64 -56.86 -9.94
N GLU A 896 1.53 -57.90 -9.12
CA GLU A 896 2.35 -59.12 -9.21
C GLU A 896 1.41 -60.33 -9.09
N GLU A 897 1.45 -61.22 -10.08
CA GLU A 897 0.77 -62.52 -10.04
C GLU A 897 1.81 -63.63 -9.86
N THR A 898 1.61 -64.48 -8.84
CA THR A 898 2.46 -65.64 -8.56
C THR A 898 1.60 -66.91 -8.57
N GLU A 899 2.23 -68.09 -8.68
CA GLU A 899 1.50 -69.38 -8.69
C GLU A 899 0.61 -69.59 -7.44
N GLU A 900 0.92 -68.91 -6.32
CA GLU A 900 0.25 -69.05 -5.03
C GLU A 900 -0.71 -67.90 -4.67
N ALA A 901 -0.52 -66.68 -5.19
CA ALA A 901 -1.32 -65.50 -4.82
C ALA A 901 -1.33 -64.39 -5.88
N SER A 902 -2.42 -63.62 -5.90
CA SER A 902 -2.50 -62.34 -6.62
C SER A 902 -2.27 -61.20 -5.64
N MET A 903 -1.32 -60.30 -5.95
CA MET A 903 -0.98 -59.14 -5.15
C MET A 903 -1.05 -57.83 -5.95
N ARG A 904 -1.71 -56.84 -5.37
CA ARG A 904 -1.60 -55.43 -5.80
C ARG A 904 -1.02 -54.58 -4.68
N THR A 905 -0.06 -53.74 -5.01
CA THR A 905 0.65 -52.90 -4.04
C THR A 905 0.63 -51.43 -4.46
N ILE A 906 0.19 -50.55 -3.58
CA ILE A 906 0.31 -49.09 -3.71
C ILE A 906 1.47 -48.63 -2.83
N LYS A 907 2.48 -48.02 -3.44
CA LYS A 907 3.66 -47.45 -2.76
C LYS A 907 3.56 -45.93 -2.76
N PHE A 908 3.82 -45.30 -1.62
CA PHE A 908 3.86 -43.83 -1.52
C PHE A 908 4.72 -43.37 -0.33
N PHE A 909 5.20 -42.13 -0.40
CA PHE A 909 5.85 -41.44 0.71
C PHE A 909 4.89 -40.46 1.36
N TYR A 910 4.97 -40.35 2.68
CA TYR A 910 4.22 -39.39 3.48
C TYR A 910 5.17 -38.53 4.30
N GLN A 911 5.02 -37.21 4.18
CA GLN A 911 5.83 -36.19 4.84
C GLN A 911 4.90 -35.18 5.57
N PRO A 912 4.97 -35.07 6.90
CA PRO A 912 4.26 -34.00 7.61
C PRO A 912 4.95 -32.65 7.36
N VAL A 913 4.15 -31.60 7.11
CA VAL A 913 4.64 -30.23 6.96
C VAL A 913 4.50 -29.57 8.34
N SER A 914 5.61 -29.31 9.03
CA SER A 914 5.59 -28.57 10.29
C SER A 914 6.38 -27.27 10.14
N PRO A 915 5.80 -26.10 10.48
CA PRO A 915 6.48 -24.81 10.35
C PRO A 915 7.69 -24.62 11.27
N LEU A 916 7.85 -25.47 12.29
CA LEU A 916 8.72 -25.22 13.45
C LEU A 916 9.82 -26.28 13.67
N SER A 917 9.95 -27.30 12.83
CA SER A 917 10.99 -28.32 12.98
C SER A 917 11.75 -28.57 11.68
N SER A 918 13.07 -28.35 11.69
CA SER A 918 14.02 -28.62 10.60
C SER A 918 14.28 -30.12 10.36
N THR A 919 13.50 -31.01 10.96
CA THR A 919 13.70 -32.47 10.86
C THR A 919 12.81 -33.07 9.78
N PHE A 920 13.40 -33.41 8.64
CA PHE A 920 12.73 -34.12 7.54
C PHE A 920 12.30 -35.52 8.00
N SER A 921 11.05 -35.68 8.43
CA SER A 921 10.48 -37.01 8.70
C SER A 921 9.77 -37.51 7.45
N LEU A 922 10.31 -38.56 6.84
CA LEU A 922 9.75 -39.19 5.65
C LEU A 922 9.36 -40.63 6.02
N THR A 923 8.12 -41.03 5.74
CA THR A 923 7.70 -42.42 5.90
C THR A 923 7.54 -43.10 4.55
N SER A 924 8.04 -44.33 4.44
CA SER A 924 7.80 -45.19 3.28
C SER A 924 6.63 -46.12 3.58
N ASN A 925 5.62 -46.11 2.71
CA ASN A 925 4.35 -46.80 2.94
C ASN A 925 3.99 -47.72 1.77
N LYS A 926 3.47 -48.91 2.10
CA LYS A 926 2.96 -49.90 1.15
C LYS A 926 1.59 -50.39 1.58
N VAL A 927 0.56 -50.14 0.77
CA VAL A 927 -0.76 -50.78 0.93
C VAL A 927 -0.79 -51.99 0.03
N ILE A 928 -0.90 -53.18 0.61
CA ILE A 928 -0.82 -54.47 -0.06
C ILE A 928 -2.19 -55.13 0.00
N LEU A 929 -2.79 -55.39 -1.16
CA LEU A 929 -3.96 -56.22 -1.33
C LEU A 929 -3.48 -57.62 -1.72
N ARG A 930 -3.80 -58.64 -0.93
CA ARG A 930 -3.42 -60.04 -1.19
C ARG A 930 -4.66 -60.93 -1.24
N LYS A 931 -4.80 -61.69 -2.32
CA LYS A 931 -5.81 -62.75 -2.52
C LYS A 931 -5.11 -64.11 -2.62
N GLU A 932 -5.55 -65.07 -1.80
CA GLU A 932 -5.17 -66.50 -1.89
C GLU A 932 -6.09 -67.17 -2.93
N LYS A 933 -5.57 -68.12 -3.74
CA LYS A 933 -6.32 -68.74 -4.86
C LYS A 933 -7.68 -69.34 -4.49
N ASP A 934 -7.87 -69.74 -3.23
CA ASP A 934 -9.09 -70.41 -2.73
C ASP A 934 -10.10 -69.44 -2.07
N ARG A 935 -9.91 -68.11 -2.22
CA ARG A 935 -10.76 -67.08 -1.60
C ARG A 935 -11.11 -65.98 -2.57
N GLU A 936 -12.39 -65.56 -2.58
CA GLU A 936 -12.89 -64.44 -3.41
C GLU A 936 -12.63 -63.04 -2.81
N ILE A 937 -11.93 -62.96 -1.66
CA ILE A 937 -11.78 -61.74 -0.88
C ILE A 937 -10.30 -61.37 -0.74
N TYR A 938 -9.95 -60.13 -1.09
CA TYR A 938 -8.65 -59.54 -0.84
C TYR A 938 -8.53 -59.09 0.62
N THR A 939 -7.40 -59.44 1.24
CA THR A 939 -6.98 -58.89 2.53
C THR A 939 -6.10 -57.67 2.31
N VAL A 940 -6.40 -56.57 3.01
CA VAL A 940 -5.64 -55.32 2.89
C VAL A 940 -4.70 -55.16 4.08
N LYS A 941 -3.40 -55.10 3.79
CA LYS A 941 -2.35 -54.86 4.79
C LYS A 941 -1.63 -53.55 4.50
N LEU A 942 -1.34 -52.78 5.53
CA LEU A 942 -0.47 -51.62 5.45
C LEU A 942 0.88 -51.97 6.07
N LYS A 943 1.97 -51.76 5.34
CA LYS A 943 3.33 -51.73 5.89
C LYS A 943 3.84 -50.30 5.84
N THR A 944 4.31 -49.79 6.97
CA THR A 944 4.84 -48.42 7.08
C THR A 944 6.16 -48.42 7.86
N GLN A 945 7.11 -47.63 7.39
CA GLN A 945 8.45 -47.51 7.98
C GLN A 945 8.87 -46.04 8.03
N GLY A 946 9.57 -45.65 9.11
CA GLY A 946 10.10 -44.30 9.32
C GLY A 946 9.42 -43.51 10.43
N VAL A 947 10.02 -42.37 10.78
CA VAL A 947 9.56 -41.48 11.85
C VAL A 947 8.19 -40.90 11.48
N GLY A 948 7.15 -41.23 12.24
CA GLY A 948 5.77 -40.82 11.95
C GLY A 948 4.86 -41.89 11.33
N ALA A 949 5.31 -43.15 11.25
CA ALA A 949 4.55 -44.32 10.78
C ALA A 949 3.10 -44.39 11.31
N GLN A 950 2.86 -44.03 12.57
CA GLN A 950 1.52 -44.02 13.16
C GLN A 950 0.57 -43.00 12.51
N ARG A 951 1.08 -41.83 12.09
CA ARG A 951 0.29 -40.80 11.41
C ARG A 951 -0.07 -41.24 9.99
N ALA A 952 0.90 -41.79 9.25
CA ALA A 952 0.66 -42.37 7.94
C ALA A 952 -0.36 -43.52 8.00
N ALA A 953 -0.27 -44.37 9.02
CA ALA A 953 -1.26 -45.43 9.26
C ALA A 953 -2.66 -44.90 9.58
N SER A 954 -2.75 -43.83 10.36
CA SER A 954 -4.03 -43.16 10.64
C SER A 954 -4.67 -42.59 9.38
N LEU A 955 -3.88 -41.97 8.50
CA LEU A 955 -4.34 -41.41 7.22
C LEU A 955 -4.93 -42.50 6.32
N ILE A 956 -4.17 -43.57 6.06
CA ILE A 956 -4.63 -44.68 5.22
C ILE A 956 -5.89 -45.32 5.78
N ARG A 957 -5.97 -45.49 7.11
CA ARG A 957 -7.19 -45.98 7.74
C ARG A 957 -8.38 -45.05 7.52
N GLN A 958 -8.18 -43.74 7.62
CA GLN A 958 -9.26 -42.78 7.36
C GLN A 958 -9.78 -42.91 5.93
N ILE A 959 -8.88 -42.99 4.94
CA ILE A 959 -9.24 -43.17 3.53
C ILE A 959 -10.04 -44.46 3.34
N ILE A 960 -9.61 -45.56 3.96
CA ILE A 960 -10.30 -46.86 3.86
C ILE A 960 -11.66 -46.84 4.57
N MET A 961 -11.78 -46.16 5.72
CA MET A 961 -13.05 -45.99 6.42
C MET A 961 -14.02 -45.13 5.60
N GLU A 962 -13.55 -44.03 5.00
CA GLU A 962 -14.33 -43.20 4.07
C GLU A 962 -14.82 -44.04 2.89
N TRP A 963 -13.95 -44.84 2.29
CA TRP A 963 -14.35 -45.79 1.24
C TRP A 963 -15.40 -46.79 1.73
N SER A 964 -15.23 -47.39 2.91
CA SER A 964 -16.18 -48.37 3.45
C SER A 964 -17.58 -47.80 3.73
N ILE A 965 -17.67 -46.50 4.01
CA ILE A 965 -18.94 -45.78 4.20
C ILE A 965 -19.54 -45.40 2.84
N ASN A 966 -18.70 -45.03 1.87
CA ASN A 966 -19.12 -44.51 0.57
C ASN A 966 -19.31 -45.57 -0.51
N ARG A 967 -18.82 -46.80 -0.34
CA ARG A 967 -18.98 -47.94 -1.29
C ARG A 967 -20.42 -48.40 -1.54
N VAL A 968 -21.40 -47.80 -0.86
CA VAL A 968 -22.84 -48.01 -1.09
C VAL A 968 -23.43 -46.90 -1.99
N LYS A 969 -22.67 -45.84 -2.26
CA LYS A 969 -23.03 -44.70 -3.11
C LYS A 969 -22.22 -44.64 -4.41
N LEU A 970 -20.99 -45.16 -4.38
CA LEU A 970 -20.13 -45.45 -5.53
C LEU A 970 -20.52 -46.81 -6.11
#